data_AF-A0A5J9TUB1-F1
#
_entry.id   AF-A0A5J9TUB1-F1
#
_cell.length_a   1.000
_cell.length_b   1.000
_cell.length_c   1.000
_cell.angle_alpha   90.00
_cell.angle_beta   90.00
_cell.angle_gamma   90.00
#
_symmetry.space_group_name_H-M   'P 1'
#
loop_
_entity.id
_entity.type
_entity.pdbx_description
1 polymer ?
#
loop_
_entity_poly.entity_id
_entity_poly.type
_entity_poly.pdbx_seq_one_letter_code
_entity_poly.pdbx_strand_id
1 'polypeptide(L)'
;MAGARPRGGSSIPGLGGVRKPEGLATGARGPRVFCKRLSRNFPMALEFPHNKPSIVFCSILTFLSLNCGRSHVSAKVYMVVMEDDPVISHKASRRHIMRGEEAQKYKAAATTKHDIFLDSFLPTGAYKKLYSYTHLLNGFAIHAESEEAIRILRRAKGVRLIQEDVKMTKTTTHTPDFIGASTVWPRLGGPEKSGDGVVIGMIDTGIDPENPSFVTSQSKPAPASFKGICRTGNRFPAGSCSGKVVGAMWFARAAQATGEFNATIHYASPYDPDGHGSHTASTAAGNFNTPVISRGYNFGYASGMAPGASLAIYKAAYPFGGYMSDVIAAVDQAVEDGVDVISLSMAPDSVPTGPATFLNLLETQLLLATKAGVIVVQAAGNGGPDANSVVSFSPWILTVAASTTDRKYRKSIITGDGKTYSCGIVSPPTPGKTMYPLALADDVIIDNSSDEPPNCLDSSVFSKSLVEGKVIICKFAPGYIIDYEFIDIINTIQKVGAAGVIITGSNIDVDFAPTVPTAIPSAIFVDEDDSLSLMRYYNSNIVRDEDGKVDSFGATVRIQEGRRATYSGEAPIPAYGRGGVPRWCSDLNTPSVTVASLVGSRRVDRRVTSVGSKNETYTAYVRAPDGVAVRVVPTQFGIAPGAKRTLQISLRTTAPGNAFSFGEVVLKGDKKHTVRIPLAVYPAARMHP
;
A
#
# COMPACT_ATOMS: atom_id res chain seq x y z
N MET A 1 -62.50 37.25 22.01
CA MET A 1 -63.54 36.75 22.93
C MET A 1 -63.57 35.23 22.86
N ALA A 2 -64.17 34.62 23.89
CA ALA A 2 -64.87 33.32 23.98
C ALA A 2 -64.98 32.43 22.71
N GLY A 3 -65.09 31.10 22.80
CA GLY A 3 -65.46 30.18 23.89
C GLY A 3 -66.28 29.01 23.28
N ALA A 4 -66.55 27.86 23.94
CA ALA A 4 -66.26 27.46 25.31
C ALA A 4 -66.19 25.91 25.48
N ARG A 5 -65.87 25.47 26.71
CA ARG A 5 -66.05 24.13 27.33
C ARG A 5 -67.58 23.80 27.51
N PRO A 6 -68.09 22.64 28.03
CA PRO A 6 -67.49 21.82 29.12
C PRO A 6 -67.87 20.32 29.39
N ARG A 7 -67.02 19.66 30.23
CA ARG A 7 -67.28 18.59 31.26
C ARG A 7 -67.86 17.21 30.83
N GLY A 8 -67.58 16.09 31.53
CA GLY A 8 -66.56 15.82 32.58
C GLY A 8 -66.91 14.72 33.63
N GLY A 9 -65.89 14.02 34.16
CA GLY A 9 -65.95 13.11 35.33
C GLY A 9 -66.37 11.64 35.04
N SER A 10 -66.04 10.62 35.84
CA SER A 10 -65.08 10.45 36.97
C SER A 10 -64.79 8.93 37.19
N SER A 11 -63.67 8.46 37.74
CA SER A 11 -63.39 8.36 39.20
C SER A 11 -62.04 7.61 39.47
N ILE A 12 -61.54 7.57 40.72
CA ILE A 12 -60.26 6.93 41.16
C ILE A 12 -60.40 6.34 42.59
N PRO A 13 -59.54 5.39 43.06
CA PRO A 13 -58.21 5.64 43.70
C PRO A 13 -57.11 4.66 43.18
N GLY A 14 -55.85 4.53 43.66
CA GLY A 14 -55.01 5.07 44.77
C GLY A 14 -54.18 3.91 45.41
N LEU A 15 -53.15 4.07 46.27
CA LEU A 15 -52.29 5.19 46.72
C LEU A 15 -51.13 4.62 47.61
N GLY A 16 -49.90 5.20 47.59
CA GLY A 16 -48.74 4.84 48.45
C GLY A 16 -47.69 3.88 47.82
N GLY A 17 -46.41 3.77 48.24
CA GLY A 17 -45.55 4.53 49.18
C GLY A 17 -44.33 3.69 49.70
N VAL A 18 -43.23 4.16 50.32
CA VAL A 18 -42.51 5.46 50.49
C VAL A 18 -41.06 5.20 51.07
N ARG A 19 -40.01 5.96 50.66
CA ARG A 19 -38.57 5.97 51.12
C ARG A 19 -37.69 4.74 50.74
N LYS A 20 -36.34 4.75 50.51
CA LYS A 20 -35.10 5.56 50.83
C LYS A 20 -34.41 5.28 52.20
N PRO A 21 -33.07 5.43 52.35
CA PRO A 21 -31.89 5.18 51.47
C PRO A 21 -30.66 4.57 52.23
N GLU A 22 -29.40 4.98 51.90
CA GLU A 22 -28.08 4.74 52.59
C GLU A 22 -27.30 3.44 52.25
N GLY A 23 -25.95 3.39 52.25
CA GLY A 23 -24.93 4.39 52.63
C GLY A 23 -23.48 4.17 52.09
N LEU A 24 -22.54 4.98 52.61
CA LEU A 24 -21.12 5.27 52.25
C LEU A 24 -20.09 4.09 52.38
N ALA A 25 -18.78 4.18 52.05
CA ALA A 25 -17.96 4.94 51.06
C ALA A 25 -16.43 4.64 51.20
N THR A 26 -15.61 5.10 50.23
CA THR A 26 -14.11 5.05 50.14
C THR A 26 -13.51 3.66 49.83
N GLY A 27 -12.23 3.47 49.44
CA GLY A 27 -11.06 4.35 49.19
C GLY A 27 -9.87 3.54 48.59
N ALA A 28 -8.66 4.05 48.33
CA ALA A 28 -8.11 5.43 48.37
C ALA A 28 -6.84 5.58 47.47
N ARG A 29 -6.72 6.71 46.75
CA ARG A 29 -5.50 7.45 46.26
C ARG A 29 -4.39 6.66 45.50
N GLY A 30 -3.78 7.11 44.39
CA GLY A 30 -3.83 8.36 43.60
C GLY A 30 -2.58 8.39 42.66
N PRO A 31 -2.17 9.51 42.01
CA PRO A 31 -2.84 10.80 41.80
C PRO A 31 -3.01 11.17 40.30
N ARG A 32 -3.54 12.37 40.01
CA ARG A 32 -3.39 13.09 38.71
C ARG A 32 -2.73 14.45 38.98
N VAL A 33 -2.08 15.04 37.98
CA VAL A 33 -1.75 16.49 37.94
C VAL A 33 -2.52 17.12 36.77
N PHE A 34 -2.91 18.39 36.91
CA PHE A 34 -3.91 19.04 36.04
C PHE A 34 -3.74 20.57 36.12
N CYS A 35 -3.75 21.27 34.98
CA CYS A 35 -3.99 22.71 34.88
C CYS A 35 -4.95 22.94 33.70
N LYS A 36 -6.19 23.40 33.88
CA LYS A 36 -6.69 24.70 34.38
C LYS A 36 -6.26 25.90 33.52
N ARG A 37 -7.11 26.91 33.26
CA ARG A 37 -8.60 27.07 33.31
C ARG A 37 -8.90 28.51 32.87
N LEU A 38 -10.00 28.78 32.15
CA LEU A 38 -10.96 29.85 32.50
C LEU A 38 -12.18 29.89 31.56
N SER A 39 -13.31 30.35 32.09
CA SER A 39 -14.56 30.64 31.37
C SER A 39 -15.41 31.60 32.20
N ARG A 40 -16.22 32.44 31.54
CA ARG A 40 -17.30 33.26 32.14
C ARG A 40 -18.47 33.39 31.15
N ASN A 41 -19.67 33.67 31.66
CA ASN A 41 -20.95 33.49 30.97
C ASN A 41 -21.82 34.78 30.97
N PHE A 42 -22.91 34.73 30.18
CA PHE A 42 -24.18 35.48 30.31
C PHE A 42 -24.21 36.98 29.97
N PRO A 43 -25.40 37.58 29.66
CA PRO A 43 -26.71 37.00 29.25
C PRO A 43 -27.30 37.64 27.95
N MET A 44 -28.62 37.52 27.74
CA MET A 44 -29.41 37.88 26.55
C MET A 44 -30.53 38.88 26.89
N ALA A 45 -30.82 39.86 26.01
CA ALA A 45 -32.06 40.66 26.00
C ALA A 45 -32.31 41.30 24.60
N LEU A 46 -33.54 41.74 24.31
CA LEU A 46 -33.95 42.44 23.07
C LEU A 46 -34.39 43.88 23.38
N GLU A 47 -34.31 44.79 22.39
CA GLU A 47 -35.32 45.84 22.19
C GLU A 47 -35.30 46.44 20.76
N PHE A 48 -36.43 47.03 20.33
CA PHE A 48 -36.70 47.71 19.05
C PHE A 48 -37.76 48.80 19.34
N PRO A 49 -37.75 50.00 18.71
CA PRO A 49 -38.73 50.25 17.63
C PRO A 49 -38.44 51.38 16.59
N HIS A 50 -39.00 51.22 15.38
CA HIS A 50 -39.45 52.27 14.40
C HIS A 50 -38.40 53.28 13.83
N ASN A 51 -38.60 53.97 12.69
CA ASN A 51 -39.82 54.27 11.89
C ASN A 51 -39.56 54.29 10.34
N LYS A 52 -40.57 54.66 9.51
CA LYS A 52 -40.63 54.54 8.02
C LYS A 52 -40.47 55.91 7.27
N PRO A 53 -40.85 56.08 5.96
CA PRO A 53 -40.23 55.60 4.69
C PRO A 53 -40.07 56.71 3.58
N SER A 54 -39.52 56.39 2.38
CA SER A 54 -40.18 56.59 1.04
C SER A 54 -39.25 56.76 -0.21
N ILE A 55 -39.53 55.93 -1.24
CA ILE A 55 -39.79 56.25 -2.68
C ILE A 55 -38.85 57.19 -3.48
N VAL A 56 -38.31 56.68 -4.61
CA VAL A 56 -38.46 57.21 -6.00
C VAL A 56 -38.09 56.09 -7.02
N PHE A 57 -38.42 56.26 -8.30
CA PHE A 57 -38.56 55.19 -9.32
C PHE A 57 -37.62 55.36 -10.55
N CYS A 58 -37.72 54.44 -11.52
CA CYS A 58 -37.13 54.48 -12.89
C CYS A 58 -35.61 54.16 -13.06
N SER A 59 -35.16 53.42 -14.09
CA SER A 59 -35.91 52.60 -15.08
C SER A 59 -35.05 51.65 -15.94
N ILE A 60 -35.74 50.74 -16.64
CA ILE A 60 -35.39 50.08 -17.93
C ILE A 60 -34.52 48.79 -17.96
N LEU A 61 -35.02 47.85 -18.78
CA LEU A 61 -34.47 46.61 -19.37
C LEU A 61 -34.19 45.37 -18.50
N THR A 62 -35.13 44.43 -18.62
CA THR A 62 -35.07 43.03 -18.17
C THR A 62 -34.24 42.13 -19.09
N PHE A 63 -33.55 41.16 -18.51
CA PHE A 63 -33.42 39.82 -19.09
C PHE A 63 -33.56 38.77 -17.98
N LEU A 64 -34.64 37.98 -18.00
CA LEU A 64 -34.69 36.76 -17.19
C LEU A 64 -33.89 35.67 -17.91
N SER A 65 -32.79 35.24 -17.29
CA SER A 65 -32.19 33.95 -17.59
C SER A 65 -32.14 33.12 -16.30
N LEU A 66 -32.80 31.96 -16.31
CA LEU A 66 -32.58 30.97 -15.25
C LEU A 66 -31.18 30.39 -15.47
N ASN A 67 -30.25 30.69 -14.58
CA ASN A 67 -29.03 29.91 -14.43
C ASN A 67 -28.96 29.37 -13.01
N CYS A 68 -29.67 28.25 -12.78
CA CYS A 68 -29.39 27.36 -11.67
C CYS A 68 -28.01 26.73 -11.94
N GLY A 69 -26.96 27.36 -11.40
CA GLY A 69 -25.58 26.92 -11.58
C GLY A 69 -25.42 25.48 -11.10
N ARG A 70 -25.12 24.57 -12.05
CA ARG A 70 -25.03 23.13 -11.78
C ARG A 70 -24.04 22.85 -10.64
N SER A 71 -24.47 22.07 -9.66
CA SER A 71 -23.55 21.40 -8.75
C SER A 71 -22.63 20.50 -9.57
N HIS A 72 -21.35 20.86 -9.70
CA HIS A 72 -20.33 19.99 -10.28
C HIS A 72 -20.03 18.85 -9.30
N VAL A 73 -20.89 17.84 -9.30
CA VAL A 73 -20.64 16.54 -8.67
C VAL A 73 -19.58 15.83 -9.50
N SER A 74 -18.57 15.26 -8.84
CA SER A 74 -17.56 14.43 -9.51
C SER A 74 -18.26 13.31 -10.28
N ALA A 75 -18.07 13.26 -11.60
CA ALA A 75 -18.41 12.07 -12.38
C ALA A 75 -17.52 10.92 -11.92
N LYS A 76 -18.07 9.70 -11.92
CA LYS A 76 -17.48 8.55 -11.22
C LYS A 76 -17.65 7.27 -12.03
N VAL A 77 -16.69 6.36 -11.86
CA VAL A 77 -16.70 5.04 -12.49
C VAL A 77 -17.43 4.05 -11.58
N TYR A 78 -18.38 3.32 -12.16
CA TYR A 78 -19.18 2.34 -11.46
C TYR A 78 -19.26 1.01 -12.23
N MET A 79 -18.84 -0.07 -11.58
CA MET A 79 -18.92 -1.44 -12.09
C MET A 79 -20.26 -2.06 -11.72
N VAL A 80 -21.08 -2.42 -12.71
CA VAL A 80 -22.43 -2.99 -12.56
C VAL A 80 -22.41 -4.47 -12.93
N VAL A 81 -22.95 -5.32 -12.07
CA VAL A 81 -23.05 -6.78 -12.29
C VAL A 81 -24.50 -7.15 -12.61
N MET A 82 -24.72 -8.07 -13.54
CA MET A 82 -26.06 -8.55 -13.95
C MET A 82 -26.42 -9.90 -13.31
N GLU A 83 -27.72 -10.24 -13.33
CA GLU A 83 -28.27 -11.52 -12.84
C GLU A 83 -28.13 -12.68 -13.85
N ASP A 84 -28.12 -12.37 -15.16
CA ASP A 84 -27.95 -13.37 -16.24
C ASP A 84 -26.54 -14.00 -16.21
N ASP A 85 -26.42 -15.24 -16.67
CA ASP A 85 -25.14 -15.97 -16.69
C ASP A 85 -24.11 -15.39 -17.69
N PRO A 86 -22.80 -15.44 -17.38
CA PRO A 86 -21.73 -15.23 -18.37
C PRO A 86 -21.44 -16.49 -19.19
N VAL A 87 -20.53 -16.38 -20.17
CA VAL A 87 -20.05 -17.48 -21.02
C VAL A 87 -19.60 -18.70 -20.19
N ILE A 88 -18.89 -18.47 -19.08
CA ILE A 88 -18.39 -19.52 -18.19
C ILE A 88 -19.30 -19.58 -16.95
N SER A 89 -20.36 -20.38 -17.02
CA SER A 89 -21.33 -20.60 -15.95
C SER A 89 -21.27 -22.03 -15.42
N HIS A 90 -20.78 -22.21 -14.18
CA HIS A 90 -20.73 -23.49 -13.48
C HIS A 90 -22.04 -23.82 -12.73
N LYS A 91 -23.17 -23.80 -13.45
CA LYS A 91 -24.41 -24.44 -12.96
C LYS A 91 -24.30 -25.95 -13.09
N ALA A 92 -24.74 -26.70 -12.07
CA ALA A 92 -24.66 -28.17 -12.04
C ALA A 92 -25.36 -28.88 -13.22
N SER A 93 -26.28 -28.18 -13.91
CA SER A 93 -26.98 -28.64 -15.12
C SER A 93 -26.22 -28.42 -16.44
N ARG A 94 -25.10 -27.67 -16.46
CA ARG A 94 -24.28 -27.45 -17.66
C ARG A 94 -22.86 -28.01 -17.44
N ARG A 95 -22.57 -29.13 -18.12
CA ARG A 95 -21.24 -29.77 -18.14
C ARG A 95 -20.31 -29.25 -19.25
N HIS A 96 -20.82 -28.41 -20.15
CA HIS A 96 -20.09 -27.88 -21.30
C HIS A 96 -19.58 -26.47 -21.03
N ILE A 97 -18.29 -26.23 -21.27
CA ILE A 97 -17.67 -24.91 -21.23
C ILE A 97 -17.57 -24.40 -22.67
N MET A 98 -18.31 -23.34 -22.99
CA MET A 98 -18.31 -22.76 -24.33
C MET A 98 -16.91 -22.25 -24.69
N ARG A 99 -16.39 -22.67 -25.85
CA ARG A 99 -15.04 -22.34 -26.35
C ARG A 99 -15.08 -21.95 -27.82
N GLY A 100 -14.04 -21.25 -28.29
CA GLY A 100 -13.94 -20.84 -29.70
C GLY A 100 -15.12 -19.99 -30.18
N GLU A 101 -15.66 -20.31 -31.35
CA GLU A 101 -16.71 -19.54 -32.02
C GLU A 101 -18.02 -19.46 -31.22
N GLU A 102 -18.38 -20.53 -30.50
CA GLU A 102 -19.56 -20.58 -29.61
C GLU A 102 -19.48 -19.50 -28.52
N ALA A 103 -18.31 -19.38 -27.89
CA ALA A 103 -18.05 -18.34 -26.89
C ALA A 103 -18.11 -16.94 -27.50
N GLN A 104 -17.61 -16.73 -28.72
CA GLN A 104 -17.67 -15.41 -29.37
C GLN A 104 -19.10 -14.98 -29.71
N LYS A 105 -19.94 -15.90 -30.22
CA LYS A 105 -21.37 -15.63 -30.47
C LYS A 105 -22.11 -15.26 -29.18
N TYR A 106 -21.81 -15.93 -28.07
CA TYR A 106 -22.39 -15.57 -26.77
C TYR A 106 -21.89 -14.22 -26.24
N LYS A 107 -20.58 -13.91 -26.36
CA LYS A 107 -20.00 -12.60 -25.97
C LYS A 107 -20.67 -11.44 -26.71
N ALA A 108 -20.95 -11.60 -28.01
CA ALA A 108 -21.69 -10.61 -28.79
C ALA A 108 -23.13 -10.42 -28.26
N ALA A 109 -23.90 -11.51 -28.15
CA ALA A 109 -25.30 -11.44 -27.69
C ALA A 109 -25.45 -10.87 -26.27
N ALA A 110 -24.56 -11.23 -25.34
CA ALA A 110 -24.54 -10.67 -23.99
C ALA A 110 -24.13 -9.19 -23.98
N THR A 111 -23.24 -8.76 -24.88
CA THR A 111 -22.89 -7.33 -25.04
C THR A 111 -24.11 -6.53 -25.48
N THR A 112 -24.83 -6.98 -26.53
CA THR A 112 -26.05 -6.32 -27.02
C THR A 112 -27.16 -6.27 -25.96
N LYS A 113 -27.29 -7.31 -25.13
CA LYS A 113 -28.21 -7.28 -23.96
C LYS A 113 -27.89 -6.14 -22.99
N HIS A 114 -26.62 -5.84 -22.76
CA HIS A 114 -26.22 -4.77 -21.84
C HIS A 114 -26.49 -3.37 -22.39
N ASP A 115 -26.36 -3.17 -23.71
CA ASP A 115 -26.75 -1.92 -24.37
C ASP A 115 -28.26 -1.71 -24.25
N ILE A 116 -29.07 -2.69 -24.68
CA ILE A 116 -30.54 -2.66 -24.56
C ILE A 116 -30.98 -2.43 -23.11
N PHE A 117 -30.31 -3.07 -22.14
CA PHE A 117 -30.62 -2.89 -20.73
C PHE A 117 -30.35 -1.45 -20.26
N LEU A 118 -29.16 -0.91 -20.54
CA LEU A 118 -28.79 0.44 -20.14
C LEU A 118 -29.70 1.51 -20.78
N ASP A 119 -29.96 1.40 -22.09
CA ASP A 119 -30.86 2.29 -22.83
C ASP A 119 -32.31 2.21 -22.32
N SER A 120 -32.72 1.07 -21.76
CA SER A 120 -34.08 0.90 -21.19
C SER A 120 -34.27 1.51 -19.80
N PHE A 121 -33.18 1.78 -19.06
CA PHE A 121 -33.23 2.30 -17.69
C PHE A 121 -32.66 3.71 -17.52
N LEU A 122 -31.74 4.16 -18.38
CA LEU A 122 -31.06 5.45 -18.24
C LEU A 122 -31.28 6.36 -19.47
N PRO A 123 -31.55 7.66 -19.28
CA PRO A 123 -31.69 8.58 -20.40
C PRO A 123 -30.36 8.80 -21.11
N THR A 124 -30.44 9.04 -22.43
CA THR A 124 -29.30 9.24 -23.32
C THR A 124 -28.34 10.32 -22.77
N GLY A 125 -27.08 9.94 -22.56
CA GLY A 125 -26.03 10.84 -22.03
C GLY A 125 -25.87 10.85 -20.51
N ALA A 126 -26.75 10.22 -19.72
CA ALA A 126 -26.54 10.13 -18.26
C ALA A 126 -25.41 9.18 -17.83
N TYR A 127 -24.91 8.38 -18.77
CA TYR A 127 -23.87 7.38 -18.58
C TYR A 127 -23.07 7.19 -19.89
N LYS A 128 -21.83 6.69 -19.74
CA LYS A 128 -21.01 6.15 -20.84
C LYS A 128 -20.65 4.71 -20.49
N LYS A 129 -21.13 3.72 -21.26
CA LYS A 129 -20.73 2.31 -21.07
C LYS A 129 -19.25 2.15 -21.44
N LEU A 130 -18.45 1.67 -20.49
CA LEU A 130 -17.01 1.47 -20.65
C LEU A 130 -16.71 0.05 -21.15
N TYR A 131 -17.35 -0.96 -20.54
CA TYR A 131 -17.18 -2.38 -20.89
C TYR A 131 -18.49 -3.15 -20.81
N SER A 132 -18.59 -4.24 -21.57
CA SER A 132 -19.49 -5.35 -21.24
C SER A 132 -18.65 -6.54 -20.78
N TYR A 133 -18.72 -6.85 -19.50
CA TYR A 133 -18.23 -8.09 -18.94
C TYR A 133 -19.19 -9.21 -19.39
N THR A 134 -18.67 -10.19 -20.11
CA THR A 134 -19.48 -11.30 -20.63
C THR A 134 -18.85 -12.67 -20.40
N HIS A 135 -17.55 -12.74 -20.10
CA HIS A 135 -16.81 -14.01 -20.11
C HIS A 135 -16.82 -14.77 -18.78
N LEU A 136 -16.37 -14.09 -17.71
CA LEU A 136 -16.19 -14.63 -16.35
C LEU A 136 -17.24 -14.08 -15.37
N LEU A 137 -17.67 -12.84 -15.61
CA LEU A 137 -18.75 -12.15 -14.95
C LEU A 137 -19.63 -11.55 -16.04
N ASN A 138 -20.95 -11.50 -15.81
CA ASN A 138 -21.89 -10.85 -16.70
C ASN A 138 -22.25 -9.48 -16.11
N GLY A 139 -22.07 -8.41 -16.88
CA GLY A 139 -22.15 -7.05 -16.36
C GLY A 139 -21.57 -6.00 -17.30
N PHE A 140 -21.43 -4.79 -16.79
CA PHE A 140 -20.84 -3.67 -17.51
C PHE A 140 -20.28 -2.63 -16.55
N ALA A 141 -19.20 -1.95 -16.92
CA ALA A 141 -18.82 -0.70 -16.26
C ALA A 141 -19.48 0.48 -16.97
N ILE A 142 -19.91 1.47 -16.20
CA ILE A 142 -20.29 2.79 -16.69
C ILE A 142 -19.43 3.86 -16.02
N HIS A 143 -19.11 4.90 -16.77
CA HIS A 143 -18.86 6.21 -16.18
C HIS A 143 -20.24 6.88 -16.02
N ALA A 144 -20.63 7.21 -14.80
CA ALA A 144 -21.89 7.87 -14.51
C ALA A 144 -21.64 9.36 -14.26
N GLU A 145 -22.36 10.21 -15.00
CA GLU A 145 -22.27 11.67 -14.86
C GLU A 145 -23.13 12.19 -13.70
N SER A 146 -23.90 11.29 -13.05
CA SER A 146 -24.65 11.62 -11.83
C SER A 146 -24.89 10.39 -10.94
N GLU A 147 -25.01 10.63 -9.64
CA GLU A 147 -25.48 9.65 -8.64
C GLU A 147 -26.90 9.13 -8.95
N GLU A 148 -27.73 9.87 -9.67
CA GLU A 148 -29.10 9.44 -9.97
C GLU A 148 -29.14 8.25 -10.93
N ALA A 149 -28.23 8.20 -11.92
CA ALA A 149 -28.07 7.02 -12.77
C ALA A 149 -27.76 5.75 -11.94
N ILE A 150 -26.96 5.90 -10.89
CA ILE A 150 -26.62 4.81 -9.97
C ILE A 150 -27.80 4.44 -9.07
N ARG A 151 -28.60 5.40 -8.59
CA ARG A 151 -29.83 5.12 -7.83
C ARG A 151 -30.87 4.38 -8.66
N ILE A 152 -31.01 4.71 -9.94
CA ILE A 152 -31.89 4.02 -10.87
C ILE A 152 -31.41 2.58 -11.09
N LEU A 153 -30.14 2.37 -11.45
CA LEU A 153 -29.60 1.03 -11.68
C LEU A 153 -29.58 0.16 -10.42
N ARG A 154 -29.36 0.72 -9.21
CA ARG A 154 -29.50 0.00 -7.93
C ARG A 154 -30.93 -0.53 -7.67
N ARG A 155 -31.93 -0.09 -8.43
CA ARG A 155 -33.33 -0.53 -8.36
C ARG A 155 -33.78 -1.29 -9.61
N ALA A 156 -32.94 -1.39 -10.63
CA ALA A 156 -33.28 -2.01 -11.91
C ALA A 156 -33.25 -3.55 -11.79
N LYS A 157 -34.36 -4.21 -12.13
CA LYS A 157 -34.47 -5.67 -12.11
C LYS A 157 -33.51 -6.27 -13.14
N GLY A 158 -32.63 -7.16 -12.71
CA GLY A 158 -31.51 -7.67 -13.52
C GLY A 158 -30.13 -7.22 -13.05
N VAL A 159 -30.03 -6.21 -12.16
CA VAL A 159 -28.75 -5.77 -11.55
C VAL A 159 -28.53 -6.44 -10.20
N ARG A 160 -27.30 -6.90 -9.98
CA ARG A 160 -26.84 -7.68 -8.81
C ARG A 160 -25.89 -6.92 -7.87
N LEU A 161 -25.09 -5.97 -8.37
CA LEU A 161 -24.11 -5.18 -7.60
C LEU A 161 -23.72 -3.90 -8.36
N ILE A 162 -23.36 -2.82 -7.65
CA ILE A 162 -22.71 -1.62 -8.20
C ILE A 162 -21.59 -1.11 -7.25
N GLN A 163 -20.39 -0.78 -7.75
CA GLN A 163 -19.17 -0.43 -6.96
C GLN A 163 -18.20 0.59 -7.64
N GLU A 164 -17.40 1.34 -6.86
CA GLU A 164 -16.42 2.43 -7.20
C GLU A 164 -14.90 1.98 -7.14
N ASP A 165 -13.87 2.84 -7.42
CA ASP A 165 -12.47 2.48 -7.85
C ASP A 165 -11.24 3.24 -7.17
N VAL A 166 -9.98 2.71 -7.10
CA VAL A 166 -8.77 3.20 -6.27
C VAL A 166 -7.29 2.84 -6.78
N LYS A 167 -6.14 3.17 -6.09
CA LYS A 167 -4.67 3.28 -6.55
C LYS A 167 -3.53 2.68 -5.58
N MET A 168 -2.27 2.32 -6.01
CA MET A 168 -1.21 1.56 -5.20
C MET A 168 0.34 1.98 -5.33
N THR A 169 1.37 1.39 -4.61
CA THR A 169 2.86 1.77 -4.51
C THR A 169 3.99 0.65 -4.28
N LYS A 170 5.35 0.95 -4.15
CA LYS A 170 6.61 0.17 -4.57
C LYS A 170 7.79 -0.19 -3.57
N THR A 171 8.70 -1.20 -3.84
CA THR A 171 10.04 -1.54 -3.15
C THR A 171 10.92 -2.63 -3.92
N THR A 172 12.20 -3.12 -3.73
CA THR A 172 13.39 -3.19 -2.74
C THR A 172 14.82 -3.40 -3.43
N THR A 173 16.00 -3.53 -2.72
CA THR A 173 17.36 -3.85 -3.36
C THR A 173 18.50 -4.72 -2.69
N HIS A 174 18.59 -5.02 -1.37
CA HIS A 174 19.77 -5.75 -0.75
C HIS A 174 19.53 -7.25 -0.46
N THR A 175 18.35 -7.73 -0.79
CA THR A 175 17.71 -8.84 -0.08
C THR A 175 18.24 -10.27 -0.33
N PRO A 176 18.91 -10.66 -1.45
CA PRO A 176 19.27 -12.07 -1.69
C PRO A 176 20.21 -12.72 -0.66
N ASP A 177 21.31 -12.07 -0.28
CA ASP A 177 22.24 -12.62 0.71
C ASP A 177 21.65 -12.58 2.12
N PHE A 178 20.87 -11.54 2.45
CA PHE A 178 20.19 -11.38 3.73
C PHE A 178 19.19 -12.50 4.02
N ILE A 179 18.50 -13.02 3.00
CA ILE A 179 17.63 -14.21 3.13
C ILE A 179 18.35 -15.55 2.87
N GLY A 180 19.67 -15.51 2.61
CA GLY A 180 20.49 -16.70 2.36
C GLY A 180 20.27 -17.38 1.00
N ALA A 181 19.67 -16.70 0.01
CA ALA A 181 19.40 -17.28 -1.31
C ALA A 181 20.67 -17.79 -2.02
N SER A 182 21.78 -17.07 -1.83
CA SER A 182 23.12 -17.44 -2.31
C SER A 182 23.66 -18.75 -1.76
N THR A 183 23.16 -19.24 -0.62
CA THR A 183 23.50 -20.58 -0.10
C THR A 183 22.77 -21.72 -0.85
N VAL A 184 21.69 -21.40 -1.57
CA VAL A 184 20.88 -22.35 -2.34
C VAL A 184 21.38 -22.46 -3.78
N TRP A 185 21.79 -21.35 -4.40
CA TRP A 185 22.21 -21.28 -5.79
C TRP A 185 23.24 -22.35 -6.24
N PRO A 186 24.26 -22.74 -5.46
CA PRO A 186 25.18 -23.81 -5.85
C PRO A 186 24.50 -25.18 -6.08
N ARG A 187 23.38 -25.44 -5.39
CA ARG A 187 22.58 -26.68 -5.56
C ARG A 187 21.68 -26.64 -6.80
N LEU A 188 21.47 -25.45 -7.37
CA LEU A 188 20.70 -25.21 -8.59
C LEU A 188 21.61 -25.03 -9.82
N GLY A 189 22.92 -25.29 -9.68
CA GLY A 189 23.90 -25.18 -10.77
C GLY A 189 24.53 -23.80 -10.96
N GLY A 190 24.37 -22.89 -9.99
CA GLY A 190 24.91 -21.52 -9.99
C GLY A 190 23.81 -20.45 -9.95
N PRO A 191 24.16 -19.18 -9.61
CA PRO A 191 23.18 -18.08 -9.59
C PRO A 191 22.46 -17.92 -10.94
N GLU A 192 23.21 -17.96 -12.05
CA GLU A 192 22.70 -17.78 -13.42
C GLU A 192 21.78 -18.92 -13.90
N LYS A 193 21.74 -20.05 -13.17
CA LYS A 193 20.83 -21.19 -13.42
C LYS A 193 19.73 -21.31 -12.37
N SER A 194 19.77 -20.49 -11.32
CA SER A 194 18.79 -20.55 -10.23
C SER A 194 17.45 -20.00 -10.71
N GLY A 195 16.50 -20.90 -10.95
CA GLY A 195 15.22 -20.61 -11.58
C GLY A 195 15.15 -20.91 -13.08
N ASP A 196 16.15 -21.56 -13.68
CA ASP A 196 16.08 -21.96 -15.09
C ASP A 196 14.84 -22.83 -15.38
N GLY A 197 14.22 -22.62 -16.53
CA GLY A 197 12.95 -23.22 -16.95
C GLY A 197 11.69 -22.53 -16.41
N VAL A 198 11.79 -21.66 -15.39
CA VAL A 198 10.65 -20.99 -14.76
C VAL A 198 10.36 -19.63 -15.41
N VAL A 199 9.09 -19.32 -15.66
CA VAL A 199 8.62 -17.99 -16.09
C VAL A 199 7.84 -17.31 -14.97
N ILE A 200 8.30 -16.12 -14.56
CA ILE A 200 7.61 -15.26 -13.60
C ILE A 200 6.84 -14.19 -14.36
N GLY A 201 5.51 -14.19 -14.22
CA GLY A 201 4.61 -13.13 -14.66
C GLY A 201 4.64 -11.95 -13.69
N MET A 202 5.17 -10.82 -14.13
CA MET A 202 5.18 -9.56 -13.38
C MET A 202 3.97 -8.71 -13.78
N ILE A 203 3.07 -8.44 -12.82
CA ILE A 203 1.88 -7.62 -13.04
C ILE A 203 2.06 -6.31 -12.28
N ASP A 204 2.46 -5.26 -13.01
CA ASP A 204 3.09 -4.06 -12.42
C ASP A 204 3.07 -2.87 -13.42
N THR A 205 3.96 -1.86 -13.30
CA THR A 205 4.05 -0.69 -14.20
C THR A 205 4.82 -0.92 -15.51
N GLY A 206 5.29 -2.14 -15.76
CA GLY A 206 5.97 -2.55 -17.00
C GLY A 206 7.40 -3.01 -16.78
N ILE A 207 8.26 -2.82 -17.78
CA ILE A 207 9.72 -2.96 -17.61
C ILE A 207 10.47 -1.93 -18.47
N ASP A 208 11.61 -1.45 -17.98
CA ASP A 208 12.66 -0.82 -18.79
C ASP A 208 13.55 -1.91 -19.44
N PRO A 209 13.44 -2.17 -20.76
CA PRO A 209 14.19 -3.25 -21.41
C PRO A 209 15.68 -2.95 -21.59
N GLU A 210 16.11 -1.69 -21.45
CA GLU A 210 17.52 -1.28 -21.59
C GLU A 210 18.30 -1.44 -20.28
N ASN A 211 17.62 -1.75 -19.17
CA ASN A 211 18.23 -1.88 -17.86
C ASN A 211 19.25 -3.06 -17.80
N PRO A 212 20.47 -2.86 -17.26
CA PRO A 212 21.46 -3.93 -17.09
C PRO A 212 21.02 -5.13 -16.24
N SER A 213 19.89 -5.03 -15.51
CA SER A 213 19.25 -6.16 -14.83
C SER A 213 18.58 -7.15 -15.78
N PHE A 214 18.33 -6.75 -17.03
CA PHE A 214 17.55 -7.55 -18.01
C PHE A 214 18.26 -7.74 -19.36
N VAL A 215 19.14 -6.83 -19.76
CA VAL A 215 19.96 -7.00 -20.97
C VAL A 215 20.85 -8.25 -20.82
N THR A 216 20.83 -9.14 -21.80
CA THR A 216 21.67 -10.35 -21.88
C THR A 216 22.49 -10.37 -23.16
N SER A 217 23.76 -10.80 -23.07
CA SER A 217 24.63 -11.03 -24.23
C SER A 217 24.33 -12.35 -24.95
N GLN A 218 23.54 -13.24 -24.36
CA GLN A 218 23.11 -14.50 -24.94
C GLN A 218 21.58 -14.52 -25.04
N SER A 219 21.08 -14.59 -26.28
CA SER A 219 19.65 -14.80 -26.53
C SER A 219 19.26 -16.20 -26.11
N LYS A 220 18.27 -16.30 -25.21
CA LYS A 220 17.75 -17.55 -24.66
C LYS A 220 16.31 -17.75 -25.16
N PRO A 221 15.96 -18.87 -25.80
CA PRO A 221 14.58 -19.12 -26.19
C PRO A 221 13.69 -19.26 -24.95
N ALA A 222 12.44 -18.80 -25.06
CA ALA A 222 11.44 -18.98 -24.01
C ALA A 222 11.21 -20.49 -23.73
N PRO A 223 10.88 -20.88 -22.47
CA PRO A 223 10.48 -22.25 -22.17
C PRO A 223 9.34 -22.73 -23.08
N ALA A 224 9.42 -23.97 -23.57
CA ALA A 224 8.49 -24.47 -24.59
C ALA A 224 7.03 -24.60 -24.12
N SER A 225 6.77 -24.50 -22.82
CA SER A 225 5.45 -24.32 -22.20
C SER A 225 4.84 -22.94 -22.54
N PHE A 226 5.63 -21.87 -22.42
CA PHE A 226 5.20 -20.48 -22.55
C PHE A 226 4.70 -20.14 -23.96
N LYS A 227 3.67 -19.29 -24.06
CA LYS A 227 2.97 -18.91 -25.31
C LYS A 227 2.79 -17.40 -25.48
N GLY A 228 3.13 -16.60 -24.46
CA GLY A 228 2.99 -15.15 -24.50
C GLY A 228 3.82 -14.48 -25.58
N ILE A 229 3.34 -13.32 -26.04
CA ILE A 229 3.96 -12.54 -27.12
C ILE A 229 4.67 -11.28 -26.62
N CYS A 230 5.61 -10.78 -27.41
CA CYS A 230 6.26 -9.49 -27.18
C CYS A 230 5.55 -8.39 -28.00
N ARG A 231 4.74 -7.55 -27.35
CA ARG A 231 4.10 -6.39 -27.99
C ARG A 231 5.06 -5.20 -28.03
N THR A 232 5.43 -4.79 -29.22
CA THR A 232 6.26 -3.59 -29.45
C THR A 232 5.46 -2.30 -29.27
N GLY A 233 6.17 -1.18 -29.11
CA GLY A 233 5.57 0.15 -29.04
C GLY A 233 6.60 1.25 -28.78
N ASN A 234 6.14 2.44 -28.37
CA ASN A 234 7.02 3.55 -28.01
C ASN A 234 7.95 3.15 -26.85
N ARG A 235 9.26 3.40 -26.97
CA ARG A 235 10.32 2.91 -26.07
C ARG A 235 10.33 1.39 -25.81
N PHE A 236 9.74 0.59 -26.71
CA PHE A 236 9.74 -0.87 -26.62
C PHE A 236 9.90 -1.50 -28.02
N PRO A 237 11.09 -1.40 -28.63
CA PRO A 237 11.33 -1.86 -30.00
C PRO A 237 11.26 -3.38 -30.15
N ALA A 238 11.19 -3.85 -31.40
CA ALA A 238 11.36 -5.27 -31.72
C ALA A 238 12.75 -5.74 -31.25
N GLY A 239 12.78 -6.82 -30.45
CA GLY A 239 13.99 -7.28 -29.75
C GLY A 239 14.01 -7.01 -28.24
N SER A 240 13.06 -6.24 -27.70
CA SER A 240 12.96 -5.98 -26.24
C SER A 240 12.70 -7.25 -25.39
N CYS A 241 12.20 -8.33 -26.00
CA CYS A 241 12.07 -9.65 -25.38
C CYS A 241 13.08 -10.64 -25.99
N SER A 242 14.36 -10.49 -25.64
CA SER A 242 15.48 -11.24 -26.24
C SER A 242 16.28 -12.11 -25.25
N GLY A 243 15.62 -12.63 -24.21
CA GLY A 243 16.16 -13.75 -23.43
C GLY A 243 15.74 -13.76 -21.96
N LYS A 244 16.09 -12.70 -21.21
CA LYS A 244 15.60 -12.52 -19.83
C LYS A 244 14.09 -12.25 -19.84
N VAL A 245 13.67 -11.25 -20.60
CA VAL A 245 12.26 -11.01 -20.91
C VAL A 245 11.87 -11.91 -22.09
N VAL A 246 10.82 -12.71 -21.91
CA VAL A 246 10.31 -13.68 -22.92
C VAL A 246 8.96 -13.30 -23.51
N GLY A 247 8.18 -12.49 -22.81
CA GLY A 247 6.90 -11.93 -23.27
C GLY A 247 6.63 -10.59 -22.60
N ALA A 248 5.88 -9.71 -23.27
CA ALA A 248 5.60 -8.37 -22.76
C ALA A 248 4.31 -7.80 -23.36
N MET A 249 3.35 -7.45 -22.51
CA MET A 249 2.07 -6.84 -22.89
C MET A 249 1.71 -5.68 -21.93
N TRP A 250 0.70 -4.90 -22.31
CA TRP A 250 0.19 -3.79 -21.52
C TRP A 250 -1.33 -3.69 -21.62
N PHE A 251 -1.93 -3.20 -20.53
CA PHE A 251 -3.36 -3.13 -20.23
C PHE A 251 -3.62 -1.75 -19.64
N ALA A 252 -4.44 -0.94 -20.32
CA ALA A 252 -4.82 0.41 -19.89
C ALA A 252 -6.23 0.75 -20.35
N ARG A 253 -7.08 -0.26 -20.59
CA ARG A 253 -8.39 -0.05 -21.21
C ARG A 253 -9.26 0.79 -20.30
N ALA A 254 -9.36 0.44 -19.02
CA ALA A 254 -10.13 1.23 -18.06
C ALA A 254 -9.59 2.68 -17.99
N ALA A 255 -8.28 2.84 -17.94
CA ALA A 255 -7.61 4.15 -17.95
C ALA A 255 -7.88 4.99 -19.20
N GLN A 256 -8.03 4.36 -20.37
CA GLN A 256 -8.45 5.02 -21.61
C GLN A 256 -9.95 5.40 -21.58
N ALA A 257 -10.76 4.62 -20.85
CA ALA A 257 -12.19 4.87 -20.73
C ALA A 257 -12.53 6.03 -19.77
N THR A 258 -11.74 6.19 -18.70
CA THR A 258 -11.80 7.32 -17.74
C THR A 258 -11.18 8.60 -18.28
N GLY A 259 -10.20 8.49 -19.18
CA GLY A 259 -9.44 9.62 -19.72
C GLY A 259 -8.12 9.89 -18.98
N GLU A 260 -7.78 9.12 -17.95
CA GLU A 260 -6.51 9.23 -17.23
C GLU A 260 -5.31 8.73 -18.07
N PHE A 261 -5.54 7.87 -19.08
CA PHE A 261 -4.47 7.38 -19.95
C PHE A 261 -4.11 8.35 -21.10
N ASN A 262 -3.05 9.12 -20.91
CA ASN A 262 -2.34 9.79 -22.00
C ASN A 262 -1.24 8.89 -22.60
N ALA A 263 -1.40 8.46 -23.85
CA ALA A 263 -0.47 7.54 -24.53
C ALA A 263 0.97 8.06 -24.69
N THR A 264 1.16 9.39 -24.67
CA THR A 264 2.47 10.06 -24.80
C THR A 264 3.22 10.10 -23.48
N ILE A 265 2.51 10.24 -22.36
CA ILE A 265 3.08 10.32 -21.00
C ILE A 265 3.23 8.92 -20.39
N HIS A 266 2.21 8.07 -20.56
CA HIS A 266 2.09 6.77 -19.90
C HIS A 266 2.60 5.59 -20.75
N TYR A 267 2.96 5.86 -22.01
CA TYR A 267 3.47 4.92 -23.02
C TYR A 267 2.51 3.77 -23.34
N ALA A 268 1.96 3.77 -24.55
CA ALA A 268 1.17 2.69 -25.14
C ALA A 268 2.05 1.48 -25.55
N SER A 269 2.81 0.97 -24.60
CA SER A 269 3.77 -0.13 -24.71
C SER A 269 4.06 -0.73 -23.33
N PRO A 270 4.72 -1.90 -23.24
CA PRO A 270 5.18 -2.48 -21.97
C PRO A 270 6.31 -1.70 -21.27
N TYR A 271 6.83 -0.62 -21.87
CA TYR A 271 7.86 0.23 -21.28
C TYR A 271 7.42 0.82 -19.93
N ASP A 272 8.31 0.85 -18.94
CA ASP A 272 8.06 1.38 -17.61
C ASP A 272 8.53 2.85 -17.46
N PRO A 273 7.63 3.84 -17.49
CA PRO A 273 7.98 5.24 -17.22
C PRO A 273 8.05 5.58 -15.72
N ASP A 274 7.71 4.63 -14.85
CA ASP A 274 7.46 4.86 -13.42
C ASP A 274 8.54 4.21 -12.52
N GLY A 275 9.09 3.08 -12.94
CA GLY A 275 10.16 2.33 -12.29
C GLY A 275 9.70 1.23 -11.33
N HIS A 276 8.41 1.12 -10.99
CA HIS A 276 7.92 0.08 -10.07
C HIS A 276 8.16 -1.32 -10.62
N GLY A 277 7.67 -1.62 -11.82
CA GLY A 277 7.78 -2.93 -12.45
C GLY A 277 9.22 -3.33 -12.74
N SER A 278 10.06 -2.37 -13.11
CA SER A 278 11.51 -2.59 -13.27
C SER A 278 12.19 -2.94 -11.95
N HIS A 279 11.77 -2.35 -10.83
CA HIS A 279 12.33 -2.59 -9.49
C HIS A 279 11.87 -3.93 -8.88
N THR A 280 10.59 -4.30 -9.08
CA THR A 280 10.06 -5.59 -8.63
C THR A 280 10.57 -6.75 -9.49
N ALA A 281 10.64 -6.58 -10.82
CA ALA A 281 11.15 -7.60 -11.74
C ALA A 281 12.66 -7.86 -11.54
N SER A 282 13.45 -6.81 -11.27
CA SER A 282 14.87 -6.97 -10.93
C SER A 282 15.06 -7.63 -9.57
N THR A 283 14.24 -7.30 -8.56
CA THR A 283 14.22 -8.02 -7.27
C THR A 283 13.90 -9.51 -7.45
N ALA A 284 12.93 -9.86 -8.29
CA ALA A 284 12.52 -11.25 -8.51
C ALA A 284 13.56 -12.07 -9.28
N ALA A 285 13.94 -11.63 -10.48
CA ALA A 285 14.77 -12.39 -11.42
C ALA A 285 15.74 -11.51 -12.24
N GLY A 286 16.15 -10.35 -11.73
CA GLY A 286 17.25 -9.59 -12.32
C GLY A 286 18.53 -10.41 -12.44
N ASN A 287 19.33 -10.10 -13.46
CA ASN A 287 20.61 -10.75 -13.72
C ASN A 287 21.53 -10.72 -12.49
N PHE A 288 22.37 -11.75 -12.35
CA PHE A 288 23.36 -11.84 -11.29
C PHE A 288 24.51 -10.85 -11.56
N ASN A 289 25.06 -10.27 -10.48
CA ASN A 289 26.22 -9.38 -10.52
C ASN A 289 26.02 -8.10 -11.38
N THR A 290 24.81 -7.56 -11.41
CA THR A 290 24.50 -6.30 -12.11
C THR A 290 24.99 -5.09 -11.27
N PRO A 291 25.86 -4.20 -11.79
CA PRO A 291 26.38 -3.06 -11.01
C PRO A 291 25.30 -2.00 -10.71
N VAL A 292 25.19 -1.59 -9.45
CA VAL A 292 24.20 -0.59 -9.00
C VAL A 292 24.85 0.80 -8.93
N ILE A 293 24.79 1.53 -10.04
CA ILE A 293 25.33 2.89 -10.14
C ILE A 293 24.17 3.90 -10.04
N SER A 294 24.20 4.79 -9.06
CA SER A 294 23.24 5.89 -8.93
C SER A 294 23.96 7.21 -8.63
N ARG A 295 23.62 8.25 -9.40
CA ARG A 295 24.26 9.58 -9.39
C ARG A 295 25.81 9.51 -9.34
N GLY A 296 26.40 8.64 -10.16
CA GLY A 296 27.85 8.44 -10.27
C GLY A 296 28.51 7.66 -9.12
N TYR A 297 27.76 7.22 -8.11
CA TYR A 297 28.27 6.38 -7.03
C TYR A 297 27.88 4.92 -7.25
N ASN A 298 28.83 4.00 -7.05
CA ASN A 298 28.60 2.56 -7.11
C ASN A 298 28.22 2.03 -5.72
N PHE A 299 26.99 1.53 -5.59
CA PHE A 299 26.43 0.96 -4.36
C PHE A 299 26.71 -0.55 -4.20
N GLY A 300 27.43 -1.16 -5.14
CA GLY A 300 27.76 -2.59 -5.17
C GLY A 300 27.13 -3.28 -6.38
N TYR A 301 26.87 -4.58 -6.25
CA TYR A 301 26.29 -5.41 -7.29
C TYR A 301 24.99 -6.03 -6.78
N ALA A 302 23.94 -5.96 -7.61
CA ALA A 302 22.64 -6.54 -7.35
C ALA A 302 22.49 -7.91 -8.03
N SER A 303 21.45 -8.62 -7.60
CA SER A 303 20.98 -9.88 -8.16
C SER A 303 19.50 -10.01 -7.88
N GLY A 304 18.74 -10.64 -8.77
CA GLY A 304 17.44 -11.19 -8.42
C GLY A 304 17.56 -12.37 -7.45
N MET A 305 16.43 -12.80 -6.90
CA MET A 305 16.35 -14.04 -6.10
C MET A 305 16.57 -15.30 -6.94
N ALA A 306 16.07 -15.28 -8.18
CA ALA A 306 16.20 -16.34 -9.17
C ALA A 306 16.81 -15.81 -10.48
N PRO A 307 18.13 -15.55 -10.55
CA PRO A 307 18.76 -14.92 -11.73
C PRO A 307 18.71 -15.76 -13.01
N GLY A 308 18.41 -17.06 -12.93
CA GLY A 308 18.21 -17.94 -14.10
C GLY A 308 16.80 -17.96 -14.67
N ALA A 309 15.80 -17.41 -13.94
CA ALA A 309 14.40 -17.39 -14.37
C ALA A 309 14.13 -16.39 -15.48
N SER A 310 13.09 -16.65 -16.28
CA SER A 310 12.60 -15.75 -17.33
C SER A 310 11.45 -14.88 -16.81
N LEU A 311 11.31 -13.69 -17.39
CA LEU A 311 10.31 -12.69 -17.04
C LEU A 311 9.27 -12.54 -18.16
N ALA A 312 7.99 -12.58 -17.80
CA ALA A 312 6.87 -12.20 -18.66
C ALA A 312 6.19 -10.96 -18.05
N ILE A 313 6.07 -9.88 -18.81
CA ILE A 313 5.72 -8.56 -18.28
C ILE A 313 4.29 -8.18 -18.69
N TYR A 314 3.46 -7.84 -17.72
CA TYR A 314 2.05 -7.49 -17.92
C TYR A 314 1.78 -6.13 -17.27
N LYS A 315 2.04 -5.05 -18.01
CA LYS A 315 1.88 -3.69 -17.52
C LYS A 315 0.41 -3.36 -17.30
N ALA A 316 -0.02 -3.27 -16.04
CA ALA A 316 -1.40 -2.96 -15.64
C ALA A 316 -1.51 -1.70 -14.76
N ALA A 317 -0.38 -1.06 -14.45
CA ALA A 317 -0.28 0.15 -13.65
C ALA A 317 0.56 1.25 -14.33
N TYR A 318 0.38 2.47 -13.85
CA TYR A 318 0.89 3.74 -14.39
C TYR A 318 1.06 4.75 -13.23
N PRO A 319 1.64 5.95 -13.44
CA PRO A 319 1.80 6.94 -12.37
C PRO A 319 0.50 7.40 -11.68
N PHE A 320 -0.66 7.31 -12.35
CA PHE A 320 -1.97 7.56 -11.75
C PHE A 320 -2.51 6.36 -10.94
N GLY A 321 -1.91 5.18 -11.05
CA GLY A 321 -2.38 3.93 -10.44
C GLY A 321 -2.64 2.84 -11.50
N GLY A 322 -3.44 1.84 -11.14
CA GLY A 322 -3.87 0.79 -12.06
C GLY A 322 -5.22 0.22 -11.62
N TYR A 323 -6.16 0.13 -12.55
CA TYR A 323 -7.53 -0.30 -12.26
C TYR A 323 -7.59 -1.82 -12.06
N MET A 324 -8.44 -2.27 -11.12
CA MET A 324 -8.62 -3.70 -10.83
C MET A 324 -9.00 -4.51 -12.09
N SER A 325 -9.71 -3.91 -13.04
CA SER A 325 -10.12 -4.56 -14.29
C SER A 325 -8.96 -4.76 -15.30
N ASP A 326 -8.03 -3.81 -15.42
CA ASP A 326 -6.81 -3.99 -16.22
C ASP A 326 -5.84 -4.99 -15.54
N VAL A 327 -5.77 -4.98 -14.21
CA VAL A 327 -5.00 -5.98 -13.42
C VAL A 327 -5.58 -7.40 -13.58
N ILE A 328 -6.90 -7.57 -13.53
CA ILE A 328 -7.54 -8.88 -13.76
C ILE A 328 -7.28 -9.37 -15.19
N ALA A 329 -7.31 -8.48 -16.19
CA ALA A 329 -6.97 -8.84 -17.57
C ALA A 329 -5.50 -9.26 -17.73
N ALA A 330 -4.58 -8.63 -17.00
CA ALA A 330 -3.18 -9.06 -16.92
C ALA A 330 -3.02 -10.44 -16.26
N VAL A 331 -3.76 -10.74 -15.19
CA VAL A 331 -3.76 -12.08 -14.55
C VAL A 331 -4.30 -13.14 -15.51
N ASP A 332 -5.42 -12.87 -16.20
CA ASP A 332 -6.03 -13.79 -17.18
C ASP A 332 -5.05 -14.11 -18.33
N GLN A 333 -4.41 -13.09 -18.89
CA GLN A 333 -3.40 -13.26 -19.95
C GLN A 333 -2.16 -14.00 -19.45
N ALA A 334 -1.67 -13.74 -18.23
CA ALA A 334 -0.50 -14.44 -17.68
C ALA A 334 -0.75 -15.95 -17.50
N VAL A 335 -1.97 -16.34 -17.13
CA VAL A 335 -2.37 -17.76 -17.03
C VAL A 335 -2.55 -18.38 -18.42
N GLU A 336 -3.11 -17.64 -19.40
CA GLU A 336 -3.22 -18.12 -20.80
C GLU A 336 -1.84 -18.29 -21.47
N ASP A 337 -0.92 -17.35 -21.24
CA ASP A 337 0.45 -17.37 -21.74
C ASP A 337 1.31 -18.47 -21.09
N GLY A 338 0.89 -19.02 -19.95
CA GLY A 338 1.52 -20.15 -19.27
C GLY A 338 2.71 -19.78 -18.38
N VAL A 339 2.57 -18.77 -17.50
CA VAL A 339 3.56 -18.49 -16.44
C VAL A 339 3.44 -19.47 -15.27
N ASP A 340 4.55 -19.78 -14.59
CA ASP A 340 4.58 -20.66 -13.42
C ASP A 340 4.25 -19.92 -12.11
N VAL A 341 4.64 -18.64 -12.05
CA VAL A 341 4.49 -17.76 -10.88
C VAL A 341 3.91 -16.42 -11.33
N ILE A 342 2.93 -15.89 -10.61
CA ILE A 342 2.50 -14.49 -10.73
C ILE A 342 3.01 -13.71 -9.53
N SER A 343 3.81 -12.68 -9.80
CA SER A 343 4.24 -11.69 -8.82
C SER A 343 3.39 -10.43 -8.99
N LEU A 344 2.53 -10.19 -8.01
CA LEU A 344 1.57 -9.08 -8.00
C LEU A 344 1.90 -8.13 -6.84
N SER A 345 2.72 -7.11 -7.10
CA SER A 345 3.03 -6.06 -6.12
C SER A 345 1.91 -5.02 -5.99
N MET A 346 0.66 -5.46 -6.13
CA MET A 346 -0.55 -4.66 -6.11
C MET A 346 -1.66 -5.38 -5.33
N ALA A 347 -2.35 -4.65 -4.48
CA ALA A 347 -3.57 -5.05 -3.78
C ALA A 347 -4.40 -3.78 -3.54
N PRO A 348 -5.73 -3.84 -3.34
CA PRO A 348 -6.52 -2.65 -3.03
C PRO A 348 -6.01 -1.92 -1.78
N ASP A 349 -6.01 -0.58 -1.74
CA ASP A 349 -5.56 0.22 -0.57
C ASP A 349 -6.24 -0.15 0.76
N SER A 350 -7.47 -0.66 0.70
CA SER A 350 -8.26 -1.09 1.85
C SER A 350 -9.10 -2.31 1.51
N VAL A 351 -9.52 -3.05 2.54
CA VAL A 351 -10.38 -4.24 2.39
C VAL A 351 -11.68 -3.86 1.66
N PRO A 352 -11.95 -4.38 0.45
CA PRO A 352 -13.09 -3.93 -0.36
C PRO A 352 -14.43 -4.17 0.33
N THR A 353 -15.30 -3.15 0.35
CA THR A 353 -16.62 -3.23 0.96
C THR A 353 -17.54 -4.20 0.21
N GLY A 354 -17.91 -5.31 0.84
CA GLY A 354 -18.78 -6.31 0.24
C GLY A 354 -19.29 -7.36 1.24
N PRO A 355 -20.17 -8.28 0.81
CA PRO A 355 -20.77 -9.28 1.70
C PRO A 355 -19.78 -10.36 2.19
N ALA A 356 -18.64 -10.53 1.52
CA ALA A 356 -17.51 -11.30 2.01
C ALA A 356 -16.20 -10.82 1.35
N THR A 357 -15.19 -10.57 2.19
CA THR A 357 -13.87 -10.02 1.84
C THR A 357 -13.17 -10.75 0.68
N PHE A 358 -13.22 -12.08 0.69
CA PHE A 358 -12.55 -13.00 -0.25
C PHE A 358 -13.40 -13.39 -1.48
N LEU A 359 -14.54 -12.71 -1.72
CA LEU A 359 -15.42 -12.98 -2.88
C LEU A 359 -15.47 -11.83 -3.91
N ASN A 360 -14.47 -10.93 -3.90
CA ASN A 360 -14.30 -9.98 -4.99
C ASN A 360 -13.68 -10.64 -6.24
N LEU A 361 -13.73 -9.96 -7.39
CA LEU A 361 -13.37 -10.55 -8.68
C LEU A 361 -11.87 -10.84 -8.81
N LEU A 362 -11.00 -10.00 -8.24
CA LEU A 362 -9.55 -10.22 -8.22
C LEU A 362 -9.21 -11.48 -7.42
N GLU A 363 -9.73 -11.58 -6.19
CA GLU A 363 -9.50 -12.76 -5.33
C GLU A 363 -9.99 -14.06 -5.98
N THR A 364 -11.13 -13.99 -6.68
CA THR A 364 -11.68 -15.11 -7.44
C THR A 364 -10.77 -15.49 -8.62
N GLN A 365 -10.24 -14.52 -9.36
CA GLN A 365 -9.30 -14.77 -10.46
C GLN A 365 -7.99 -15.40 -9.95
N LEU A 366 -7.45 -14.91 -8.82
CA LEU A 366 -6.23 -15.46 -8.22
C LEU A 366 -6.43 -16.88 -7.67
N LEU A 367 -7.64 -17.23 -7.20
CA LEU A 367 -8.01 -18.63 -6.90
C LEU A 367 -8.01 -19.51 -8.15
N LEU A 368 -8.47 -18.99 -9.29
CA LEU A 368 -8.50 -19.73 -10.55
C LEU A 368 -7.08 -19.92 -11.12
N ALA A 369 -6.21 -18.91 -11.04
CA ALA A 369 -4.79 -19.04 -11.35
C ALA A 369 -4.11 -20.11 -10.48
N THR A 370 -4.36 -20.10 -9.17
CA THR A 370 -3.85 -21.13 -8.23
C THR A 370 -4.36 -22.53 -8.59
N LYS A 371 -5.62 -22.67 -9.04
CA LYS A 371 -6.18 -23.94 -9.52
C LYS A 371 -5.65 -24.39 -10.88
N ALA A 372 -5.16 -23.46 -11.71
CA ALA A 372 -4.46 -23.79 -12.95
C ALA A 372 -3.01 -24.27 -12.71
N GLY A 373 -2.51 -24.14 -11.47
CA GLY A 373 -1.16 -24.55 -11.06
C GLY A 373 -0.19 -23.39 -10.84
N VAL A 374 -0.60 -22.15 -11.11
CA VAL A 374 0.23 -20.95 -11.03
C VAL A 374 0.36 -20.48 -9.58
N ILE A 375 1.57 -20.28 -9.09
CA ILE A 375 1.80 -19.76 -7.73
C ILE A 375 1.56 -18.25 -7.73
N VAL A 376 0.58 -17.77 -6.96
CA VAL A 376 0.32 -16.33 -6.78
C VAL A 376 1.04 -15.80 -5.55
N VAL A 377 1.86 -14.77 -5.73
CA VAL A 377 2.55 -14.03 -4.66
C VAL A 377 2.06 -12.58 -4.68
N GLN A 378 1.68 -12.04 -3.52
CA GLN A 378 1.11 -10.69 -3.41
C GLN A 378 1.60 -9.96 -2.16
N ALA A 379 1.77 -8.64 -2.26
CA ALA A 379 2.08 -7.80 -1.10
C ALA A 379 0.89 -7.74 -0.11
N ALA A 380 1.18 -7.71 1.19
CA ALA A 380 0.18 -7.61 2.26
C ALA A 380 -0.55 -6.26 2.32
N GLY A 381 0.05 -5.21 1.74
CA GLY A 381 -0.38 -3.81 1.83
C GLY A 381 0.50 -2.98 2.74
N ASN A 382 0.48 -1.66 2.52
CA ASN A 382 1.30 -0.68 3.25
C ASN A 382 0.50 0.13 4.29
N GLY A 383 -0.83 -0.02 4.36
CA GLY A 383 -1.73 0.75 5.24
C GLY A 383 -1.66 0.43 6.74
N GLY A 384 -0.52 -0.05 7.24
CA GLY A 384 -0.26 -0.25 8.66
C GLY A 384 0.05 1.07 9.39
N PRO A 385 0.29 1.05 10.72
CA PRO A 385 0.38 -0.12 11.59
C PRO A 385 -0.97 -0.59 12.17
N ASP A 386 -2.08 0.06 11.80
CA ASP A 386 -3.40 -0.15 12.40
C ASP A 386 -3.94 -1.58 12.22
N ALA A 387 -4.83 -2.00 13.12
CA ALA A 387 -5.39 -3.34 13.13
C ALA A 387 -6.33 -3.58 11.94
N ASN A 388 -6.17 -4.73 11.27
CA ASN A 388 -6.90 -5.16 10.06
C ASN A 388 -6.54 -4.37 8.77
N SER A 389 -5.37 -3.74 8.74
CA SER A 389 -4.76 -3.07 7.57
C SER A 389 -4.30 -4.00 6.43
N VAL A 390 -4.38 -5.31 6.59
CA VAL A 390 -3.91 -6.29 5.60
C VAL A 390 -4.96 -6.48 4.50
N VAL A 391 -4.55 -6.23 3.26
CA VAL A 391 -5.43 -6.19 2.06
C VAL A 391 -5.24 -7.36 1.10
N SER A 392 -4.17 -8.14 1.27
CA SER A 392 -4.04 -9.50 0.71
C SER A 392 -4.26 -10.51 1.84
N PHE A 393 -5.37 -11.24 1.79
CA PHE A 393 -5.85 -12.08 2.92
C PHE A 393 -6.32 -13.48 2.48
N SER A 394 -6.32 -13.78 1.18
CA SER A 394 -6.96 -14.99 0.66
C SER A 394 -6.11 -16.25 0.86
N PRO A 395 -6.68 -17.38 1.32
CA PRO A 395 -5.90 -18.57 1.67
C PRO A 395 -5.19 -19.31 0.52
N TRP A 396 -5.34 -18.87 -0.72
CA TRP A 396 -4.69 -19.39 -1.91
C TRP A 396 -3.50 -18.53 -2.38
N ILE A 397 -3.31 -17.34 -1.80
CA ILE A 397 -2.25 -16.39 -2.15
C ILE A 397 -1.09 -16.53 -1.16
N LEU A 398 0.14 -16.46 -1.64
CA LEU A 398 1.31 -16.22 -0.79
C LEU A 398 1.40 -14.72 -0.48
N THR A 399 0.69 -14.29 0.57
CA THR A 399 0.76 -12.93 1.10
C THR A 399 2.13 -12.68 1.74
N VAL A 400 2.80 -11.60 1.33
CA VAL A 400 4.13 -11.20 1.81
C VAL A 400 4.06 -9.86 2.54
N ALA A 401 4.46 -9.84 3.81
CA ALA A 401 4.63 -8.62 4.60
C ALA A 401 6.05 -8.06 4.46
N ALA A 402 6.19 -6.73 4.56
CA ALA A 402 7.50 -6.07 4.58
C ALA A 402 8.20 -6.20 5.95
N SER A 403 9.53 -6.09 5.94
CA SER A 403 10.37 -5.94 7.14
C SER A 403 11.68 -5.24 6.75
N THR A 404 12.35 -4.61 7.73
CA THR A 404 13.62 -3.91 7.50
C THR A 404 14.77 -4.90 7.33
N THR A 405 15.76 -4.50 6.51
CA THR A 405 17.04 -5.21 6.37
C THR A 405 18.06 -4.73 7.41
N ASP A 406 19.07 -5.54 7.69
CA ASP A 406 20.25 -5.16 8.48
C ASP A 406 21.10 -4.00 7.89
N ARG A 407 20.90 -3.71 6.59
CA ARG A 407 21.52 -2.56 5.90
C ARG A 407 21.03 -1.22 6.45
N LYS A 408 21.90 -0.50 7.15
CA LYS A 408 21.69 0.88 7.62
C LYS A 408 22.75 1.83 7.03
N TYR A 409 22.31 2.96 6.50
CA TYR A 409 23.19 4.06 6.10
C TYR A 409 23.42 4.98 7.29
N ARG A 410 24.66 5.05 7.78
CA ARG A 410 25.04 5.94 8.89
C ARG A 410 25.58 7.24 8.33
N LYS A 411 25.16 8.36 8.92
CA LYS A 411 25.62 9.69 8.53
C LYS A 411 25.64 10.65 9.71
N SER A 412 26.47 11.67 9.59
CA SER A 412 26.55 12.78 10.52
C SER A 412 26.86 14.10 9.82
N ILE A 413 26.56 15.20 10.50
CA ILE A 413 27.12 16.52 10.19
C ILE A 413 28.05 16.95 11.32
N ILE A 414 29.00 17.83 11.01
CA ILE A 414 29.88 18.49 11.99
C ILE A 414 29.72 20.00 11.85
N THR A 415 29.49 20.72 12.94
CA THR A 415 29.39 22.18 13.00
C THR A 415 30.73 22.84 13.36
N GLY A 416 30.84 24.16 13.17
CA GLY A 416 32.08 24.92 13.41
C GLY A 416 32.57 24.95 14.87
N ASP A 417 31.68 24.66 15.83
CA ASP A 417 32.00 24.44 17.25
C ASP A 417 32.60 23.04 17.53
N GLY A 418 32.68 22.17 16.51
CA GLY A 418 33.14 20.78 16.63
C GLY A 418 32.07 19.79 17.08
N LYS A 419 30.83 20.21 17.38
CA LYS A 419 29.76 19.25 17.70
C LYS A 419 29.43 18.41 16.46
N THR A 420 29.17 17.12 16.71
CA THR A 420 28.77 16.14 15.70
C THR A 420 27.34 15.71 15.98
N TYR A 421 26.52 15.66 14.93
CA TYR A 421 25.09 15.32 14.98
C TYR A 421 24.81 14.11 14.11
N SER A 422 23.90 13.21 14.52
CA SER A 422 23.47 12.07 13.68
C SER A 422 22.35 12.50 12.73
N CYS A 423 22.37 12.03 11.48
CA CYS A 423 21.35 12.38 10.49
C CYS A 423 21.01 11.23 9.53
N GLY A 424 19.79 11.27 8.98
CA GLY A 424 19.39 10.43 7.83
C GLY A 424 19.83 11.03 6.50
N ILE A 425 19.48 10.34 5.39
CA ILE A 425 19.70 10.63 3.96
C ILE A 425 20.95 9.99 3.30
N VAL A 426 20.77 9.47 2.09
CA VAL A 426 21.87 8.97 1.25
C VAL A 426 22.37 10.11 0.34
N SER A 427 23.54 10.69 0.63
CA SER A 427 24.16 11.73 -0.23
C SER A 427 25.69 11.71 -0.16
N PRO A 428 26.38 12.29 -1.17
CA PRO A 428 27.79 12.67 -1.02
C PRO A 428 28.05 13.60 0.17
N PRO A 429 29.29 13.64 0.70
CA PRO A 429 29.72 14.67 1.63
C PRO A 429 29.86 16.02 0.95
N THR A 430 29.86 17.11 1.73
CA THR A 430 30.39 18.40 1.26
C THR A 430 31.87 18.24 0.85
N PRO A 431 32.32 18.84 -0.28
CA PRO A 431 33.66 18.58 -0.82
C PRO A 431 34.83 18.82 0.16
N GLY A 432 35.79 17.91 0.15
CA GLY A 432 37.04 18.02 0.90
C GLY A 432 36.87 17.94 2.43
N LYS A 433 37.65 18.77 3.14
CA LYS A 433 37.59 18.93 4.60
C LYS A 433 37.10 20.33 5.03
N THR A 434 36.74 21.17 4.07
CA THR A 434 36.35 22.58 4.26
C THR A 434 35.01 22.67 4.99
N MET A 435 34.88 23.65 5.88
CA MET A 435 33.61 24.02 6.49
C MET A 435 32.89 25.01 5.58
N TYR A 436 31.60 24.78 5.33
CA TYR A 436 30.76 25.61 4.48
C TYR A 436 29.90 26.55 5.34
N PRO A 437 29.67 27.82 4.95
CA PRO A 437 28.76 28.70 5.67
C PRO A 437 27.35 28.11 5.73
N LEU A 438 26.70 28.28 6.87
CA LEU A 438 25.36 27.78 7.16
C LEU A 438 24.38 28.96 7.15
N ALA A 439 23.23 28.81 6.50
CA ALA A 439 22.18 29.83 6.42
C ALA A 439 20.79 29.20 6.58
N LEU A 440 19.88 29.84 7.30
CA LEU A 440 18.45 29.47 7.32
C LEU A 440 17.78 29.98 6.04
N ALA A 441 16.86 29.22 5.46
CA ALA A 441 16.14 29.60 4.24
C ALA A 441 15.48 30.99 4.36
N ASP A 442 14.83 31.26 5.50
CA ASP A 442 14.19 32.51 5.87
C ASP A 442 15.14 33.74 5.78
N ASP A 443 16.44 33.55 6.01
CA ASP A 443 17.45 34.62 6.04
C ASP A 443 18.11 34.90 4.66
N VAL A 444 17.69 34.19 3.60
CA VAL A 444 18.33 34.24 2.27
C VAL A 444 17.34 34.46 1.11
N ILE A 445 16.11 34.88 1.41
CA ILE A 445 15.09 35.23 0.41
C ILE A 445 15.25 36.66 -0.16
N ILE A 446 14.53 36.94 -1.25
CA ILE A 446 14.55 38.22 -1.98
C ILE A 446 13.57 39.24 -1.37
N ASP A 447 12.36 38.80 -1.02
CA ASP A 447 11.28 39.64 -0.49
C ASP A 447 10.57 38.98 0.69
N ASN A 448 10.27 39.76 1.72
CA ASN A 448 9.80 39.30 3.03
C ASN A 448 8.25 39.33 3.15
N SER A 449 7.54 39.10 2.03
CA SER A 449 6.12 39.48 1.86
C SER A 449 5.10 38.35 2.03
N SER A 450 5.54 37.14 2.39
CA SER A 450 4.66 36.01 2.77
C SER A 450 4.79 35.70 4.26
N ASP A 451 3.66 35.64 4.98
CA ASP A 451 3.62 35.20 6.39
C ASP A 451 3.98 33.71 6.58
N GLU A 452 4.06 32.93 5.49
CA GLU A 452 4.51 31.54 5.51
C GLU A 452 6.03 31.44 5.25
N PRO A 453 6.79 30.66 6.05
CA PRO A 453 8.24 30.52 5.89
C PRO A 453 8.59 29.65 4.65
N PRO A 454 9.73 29.92 3.99
CA PRO A 454 10.10 29.26 2.74
C PRO A 454 10.38 27.76 2.92
N ASN A 455 9.46 26.92 2.44
CA ASN A 455 9.55 25.45 2.41
C ASN A 455 10.65 24.87 1.48
N CYS A 456 11.54 25.71 0.94
CA CYS A 456 12.59 25.36 -0.03
C CYS A 456 12.12 24.71 -1.35
N LEU A 457 10.83 24.73 -1.69
CA LEU A 457 10.33 24.18 -2.96
C LEU A 457 10.49 25.17 -4.11
N ASP A 458 10.11 26.44 -3.93
CA ASP A 458 10.30 27.45 -4.96
C ASP A 458 11.74 27.98 -4.99
N SER A 459 12.37 27.88 -6.15
CA SER A 459 13.66 28.49 -6.46
C SER A 459 13.63 30.01 -6.64
N SER A 460 12.45 30.62 -6.89
CA SER A 460 12.34 32.04 -7.25
C SER A 460 12.49 32.99 -6.06
N VAL A 461 12.13 32.53 -4.85
CA VAL A 461 12.23 33.33 -3.62
C VAL A 461 13.68 33.53 -3.14
N PHE A 462 14.63 32.71 -3.59
CA PHE A 462 16.00 32.70 -3.07
C PHE A 462 16.93 33.71 -3.73
N SER A 463 17.60 34.53 -2.93
CA SER A 463 18.62 35.48 -3.40
C SER A 463 19.91 34.73 -3.73
N LYS A 464 20.25 34.63 -5.03
CA LYS A 464 21.40 33.82 -5.51
C LYS A 464 22.71 34.15 -4.78
N SER A 465 23.02 35.44 -4.58
CA SER A 465 24.23 35.88 -3.89
C SER A 465 24.26 35.51 -2.40
N LEU A 466 23.10 35.32 -1.77
CA LEU A 466 22.99 34.88 -0.39
C LEU A 466 23.07 33.35 -0.25
N VAL A 467 22.57 32.57 -1.21
CA VAL A 467 22.62 31.09 -1.15
C VAL A 467 23.86 30.45 -1.76
N GLU A 468 24.49 31.09 -2.76
CA GLU A 468 25.58 30.47 -3.54
C GLU A 468 26.77 30.09 -2.65
N GLY A 469 27.19 28.82 -2.75
CA GLY A 469 28.28 28.25 -1.93
C GLY A 469 27.94 27.96 -0.47
N LYS A 470 26.71 28.18 0.02
CA LYS A 470 26.30 27.91 1.42
C LYS A 470 25.53 26.59 1.56
N VAL A 471 25.45 26.07 2.78
CA VAL A 471 24.51 24.99 3.13
C VAL A 471 23.26 25.63 3.73
N ILE A 472 22.09 25.31 3.18
CA ILE A 472 20.81 25.92 3.56
C ILE A 472 20.06 25.02 4.56
N ILE A 473 19.56 25.59 5.65
CA ILE A 473 18.61 24.92 6.55
C ILE A 473 17.19 25.14 6.00
N CYS A 474 16.51 24.06 5.67
CA CYS A 474 15.09 24.04 5.33
C CYS A 474 14.31 23.52 6.53
N LYS A 475 13.26 24.23 6.94
CA LYS A 475 12.53 23.98 8.18
C LYS A 475 11.05 23.73 7.89
N PHE A 476 10.55 22.60 8.37
CA PHE A 476 9.16 22.17 8.20
C PHE A 476 8.40 22.20 9.52
N ALA A 477 7.09 22.34 9.44
CA ALA A 477 6.20 22.33 10.59
C ALA A 477 6.10 20.91 11.21
N PRO A 478 5.80 20.79 12.52
CA PRO A 478 5.59 19.50 13.17
C PRO A 478 4.49 18.67 12.47
N GLY A 479 4.80 17.43 12.11
CA GLY A 479 3.85 16.52 11.44
C GLY A 479 3.75 16.68 9.91
N TYR A 480 4.63 17.45 9.28
CA TYR A 480 4.73 17.53 7.82
C TYR A 480 5.48 16.31 7.25
N ILE A 481 4.84 15.54 6.36
CA ILE A 481 5.40 14.29 5.81
C ILE A 481 6.13 14.59 4.50
N ILE A 482 7.46 14.53 4.52
CA ILE A 482 8.34 14.88 3.38
C ILE A 482 8.55 13.66 2.45
N ASP A 483 7.47 13.09 1.92
CA ASP A 483 7.52 11.90 1.05
C ASP A 483 7.95 12.23 -0.39
N TYR A 484 7.15 13.02 -1.10
CA TYR A 484 7.28 13.22 -2.55
C TYR A 484 8.14 14.44 -2.91
N GLU A 485 7.93 15.56 -2.21
CA GLU A 485 8.55 16.85 -2.49
C GLU A 485 10.05 16.91 -2.14
N PHE A 486 10.54 15.91 -1.39
CA PHE A 486 11.93 15.80 -0.97
C PHE A 486 12.92 15.97 -2.13
N ILE A 487 12.65 15.34 -3.27
CA ILE A 487 13.52 15.44 -4.45
C ILE A 487 13.47 16.83 -5.10
N ASP A 488 12.36 17.55 -4.96
CA ASP A 488 12.21 18.90 -5.50
C ASP A 488 12.90 19.96 -4.62
N ILE A 489 12.94 19.78 -3.29
CA ILE A 489 13.86 20.53 -2.41
C ILE A 489 15.30 20.36 -2.91
N ILE A 490 15.72 19.11 -3.17
CA ILE A 490 17.07 18.80 -3.66
C ILE A 490 17.35 19.46 -5.02
N ASN A 491 16.37 19.42 -5.94
CA ASN A 491 16.46 20.06 -7.25
C ASN A 491 16.54 21.59 -7.14
N THR A 492 15.74 22.22 -6.27
CA THR A 492 15.71 23.67 -6.05
C THR A 492 17.00 24.17 -5.40
N ILE A 493 17.46 23.53 -4.32
CA ILE A 493 18.74 23.88 -3.67
C ILE A 493 19.91 23.74 -4.65
N GLN A 494 19.92 22.69 -5.49
CA GLN A 494 20.92 22.55 -6.56
C GLN A 494 20.81 23.66 -7.62
N LYS A 495 19.58 24.02 -8.03
CA LYS A 495 19.30 25.04 -9.05
C LYS A 495 19.72 26.45 -8.62
N VAL A 496 19.59 26.80 -7.33
CA VAL A 496 19.98 28.12 -6.82
C VAL A 496 21.49 28.25 -6.53
N GLY A 497 22.26 27.16 -6.63
CA GLY A 497 23.73 27.16 -6.49
C GLY A 497 24.25 26.97 -5.07
N ALA A 498 23.41 26.49 -4.15
CA ALA A 498 23.84 26.16 -2.79
C ALA A 498 24.73 24.91 -2.77
N ALA A 499 25.66 24.86 -1.80
CA ALA A 499 26.59 23.76 -1.59
C ALA A 499 25.97 22.54 -0.88
N GLY A 500 24.75 22.66 -0.36
CA GLY A 500 23.99 21.56 0.22
C GLY A 500 22.75 22.00 1.00
N VAL A 501 22.03 21.04 1.58
CA VAL A 501 20.83 21.28 2.40
C VAL A 501 20.86 20.49 3.72
N ILE A 502 20.27 21.07 4.76
CA ILE A 502 19.92 20.38 6.01
C ILE A 502 18.42 20.56 6.21
N ILE A 503 17.67 19.46 6.28
CA ILE A 503 16.23 19.45 6.49
C ILE A 503 15.95 19.21 7.98
N THR A 504 15.03 20.00 8.54
CA THR A 504 14.66 20.00 9.96
C THR A 504 13.13 20.01 10.12
N GLY A 505 12.62 19.25 11.09
CA GLY A 505 11.19 19.16 11.40
C GLY A 505 10.93 18.13 12.50
N SER A 506 9.74 18.14 13.10
CA SER A 506 9.35 17.21 14.18
C SER A 506 8.66 15.96 13.62
N ASN A 507 8.99 14.79 14.18
CA ASN A 507 8.44 13.47 13.83
C ASN A 507 8.76 12.97 12.40
N ILE A 508 10.00 13.12 11.94
CA ILE A 508 10.48 12.41 10.74
C ILE A 508 10.78 10.95 11.13
N ASP A 509 9.99 10.01 10.63
CA ASP A 509 10.16 8.58 10.92
C ASP A 509 11.49 8.05 10.34
N VAL A 510 12.31 7.47 11.22
CA VAL A 510 13.67 6.98 10.91
C VAL A 510 13.68 5.79 9.95
N ASP A 511 12.65 4.94 10.00
CA ASP A 511 12.57 3.75 9.15
C ASP A 511 11.89 4.07 7.78
N PHE A 512 11.30 5.27 7.63
CA PHE A 512 10.81 5.81 6.36
C PHE A 512 11.72 6.88 5.72
N ALA A 513 12.71 7.42 6.46
CA ALA A 513 13.61 8.47 5.98
C ALA A 513 14.23 8.13 4.60
N PRO A 514 14.09 8.99 3.58
CA PRO A 514 14.29 8.59 2.19
C PRO A 514 15.73 8.16 1.90
N THR A 515 15.90 6.86 1.63
CA THR A 515 17.18 6.26 1.22
C THR A 515 17.53 6.52 -0.25
N VAL A 516 16.81 7.43 -0.92
CA VAL A 516 17.03 7.81 -2.33
C VAL A 516 18.31 8.64 -2.43
N PRO A 517 19.31 8.24 -3.25
CA PRO A 517 20.54 9.00 -3.39
C PRO A 517 20.30 10.42 -3.96
N THR A 518 20.75 11.46 -3.25
CA THR A 518 20.69 12.86 -3.73
C THR A 518 21.96 13.26 -4.48
N ALA A 519 21.86 14.30 -5.33
CA ALA A 519 22.98 14.79 -6.14
C ALA A 519 23.97 15.66 -5.35
N ILE A 520 23.43 16.50 -4.47
CA ILE A 520 24.17 17.46 -3.65
C ILE A 520 24.39 16.91 -2.23
N PRO A 521 25.30 17.49 -1.44
CA PRO A 521 25.36 17.24 -0.01
C PRO A 521 24.02 17.55 0.68
N SER A 522 23.54 16.62 1.50
CA SER A 522 22.23 16.73 2.16
C SER A 522 22.28 16.11 3.56
N ALA A 523 21.42 16.56 4.47
CA ALA A 523 21.16 15.90 5.76
C ALA A 523 19.68 16.02 6.12
N ILE A 524 19.12 15.01 6.81
CA ILE A 524 17.80 15.12 7.45
C ILE A 524 17.98 14.87 8.94
N PHE A 525 17.55 15.82 9.78
CA PHE A 525 17.49 15.62 11.23
C PHE A 525 16.28 14.79 11.61
N VAL A 526 16.53 13.78 12.44
CA VAL A 526 15.53 12.83 12.94
C VAL A 526 15.19 13.14 14.39
N ASP A 527 16.22 13.48 15.18
CA ASP A 527 16.11 13.85 16.58
C ASP A 527 15.82 15.35 16.72
N GLU A 528 14.78 15.68 17.50
CA GLU A 528 14.30 17.04 17.67
C GLU A 528 15.20 17.88 18.59
N ASP A 529 15.83 17.30 19.60
CA ASP A 529 16.76 18.02 20.49
C ASP A 529 18.06 18.36 19.77
N ASP A 530 18.56 17.46 18.92
CA ASP A 530 19.71 17.70 18.04
C ASP A 530 19.37 18.73 16.94
N SER A 531 18.15 18.71 16.40
CA SER A 531 17.63 19.73 15.47
C SER A 531 17.55 21.13 16.12
N LEU A 532 16.96 21.21 17.32
CA LEU A 532 16.90 22.44 18.11
C LEU A 532 18.31 22.92 18.53
N SER A 533 19.24 21.99 18.80
CA SER A 533 20.65 22.30 19.07
C SER A 533 21.35 22.92 17.86
N LEU A 534 21.10 22.43 16.64
CA LEU A 534 21.63 23.04 15.41
C LEU A 534 21.06 24.47 15.21
N MET A 535 19.76 24.67 15.45
CA MET A 535 19.15 26.00 15.36
C MET A 535 19.69 26.99 16.42
N ARG A 536 19.99 26.52 17.63
CA ARG A 536 20.69 27.32 18.65
C ARG A 536 22.11 27.70 18.21
N TYR A 537 22.87 26.75 17.64
CA TYR A 537 24.21 27.01 17.07
C TYR A 537 24.16 28.03 15.93
N TYR A 538 23.20 27.92 15.02
CA TYR A 538 23.00 28.89 13.94
C TYR A 538 22.73 30.30 14.48
N ASN A 539 21.71 30.44 15.34
CA ASN A 539 21.29 31.74 15.87
C ASN A 539 22.35 32.43 16.75
N SER A 540 23.27 31.68 17.38
CA SER A 540 24.38 32.26 18.16
C SER A 540 25.62 32.64 17.34
N ASN A 541 25.62 32.36 16.02
CA ASN A 541 26.73 32.61 15.11
C ASN A 541 26.31 33.41 13.86
N ILE A 542 25.26 34.23 13.96
CA ILE A 542 24.85 35.21 12.94
C ILE A 542 24.84 36.62 13.52
N VAL A 543 25.11 37.62 12.68
CA VAL A 543 24.90 39.04 13.02
C VAL A 543 23.71 39.55 12.21
N ARG A 544 22.82 40.30 12.85
CA ARG A 544 21.68 40.97 12.20
C ARG A 544 21.84 42.49 12.25
N ASP A 545 21.33 43.17 11.23
CA ASP A 545 21.23 44.63 11.16
C ASP A 545 20.03 45.17 11.95
N GLU A 546 19.84 46.50 11.92
CA GLU A 546 18.75 47.19 12.64
C GLU A 546 17.35 46.84 12.09
N ASP A 547 17.26 46.41 10.83
CA ASP A 547 16.03 45.91 10.19
C ASP A 547 15.79 44.41 10.48
N GLY A 548 16.71 43.75 11.19
CA GLY A 548 16.62 42.34 11.61
C GLY A 548 17.07 41.33 10.55
N LYS A 549 17.62 41.77 9.41
CA LYS A 549 18.16 40.93 8.34
C LYS A 549 19.58 40.48 8.68
N VAL A 550 20.02 39.32 8.17
CA VAL A 550 21.37 38.80 8.44
C VAL A 550 22.42 39.56 7.62
N ASP A 551 23.30 40.27 8.31
CA ASP A 551 24.48 40.95 7.77
C ASP A 551 25.65 39.96 7.56
N SER A 552 25.86 39.01 8.49
CA SER A 552 26.89 38.00 8.33
C SER A 552 26.54 36.61 8.89
N PHE A 553 26.96 35.59 8.12
CA PHE A 553 26.76 34.17 8.39
C PHE A 553 28.07 33.55 8.95
N GLY A 554 28.28 33.65 10.26
CA GLY A 554 29.44 33.05 10.95
C GLY A 554 29.30 31.56 11.27
N ALA A 555 28.06 31.05 11.29
CA ALA A 555 27.76 29.63 11.46
C ALA A 555 28.35 28.81 10.29
N THR A 556 28.97 27.67 10.57
CA THR A 556 29.53 26.79 9.53
C THR A 556 29.27 25.31 9.80
N VAL A 557 29.25 24.50 8.74
CA VAL A 557 28.92 23.08 8.78
C VAL A 557 29.69 22.28 7.73
N ARG A 558 29.85 20.97 7.96
CA ARG A 558 30.36 20.00 6.98
C ARG A 558 29.55 18.71 7.05
N ILE A 559 28.97 18.31 5.93
CA ILE A 559 28.17 17.09 5.79
C ILE A 559 29.09 15.91 5.48
N GLN A 560 28.97 14.81 6.23
CA GLN A 560 29.80 13.62 6.04
C GLN A 560 29.22 12.65 4.99
N GLU A 561 30.02 11.67 4.56
CA GLU A 561 29.63 10.67 3.56
C GLU A 561 28.50 9.78 4.10
N GLY A 562 27.35 9.76 3.40
CA GLY A 562 26.18 8.95 3.77
C GLY A 562 25.92 7.76 2.85
N ARG A 563 26.69 7.57 1.77
CA ARG A 563 26.45 6.51 0.77
C ARG A 563 27.10 5.17 1.10
N ARG A 564 27.97 5.11 2.12
CA ARG A 564 28.58 3.85 2.57
C ARG A 564 27.60 3.13 3.52
N ALA A 565 27.04 2.03 3.03
CA ALA A 565 26.21 1.13 3.84
C ALA A 565 27.02 0.49 4.98
N THR A 566 26.32 0.21 6.09
CA THR A 566 26.77 -0.66 7.17
C THR A 566 25.72 -1.75 7.40
N TYR A 567 26.12 -2.90 7.92
CA TYR A 567 25.28 -4.08 8.10
C TYR A 567 25.35 -4.52 9.55
N SER A 568 24.21 -4.69 10.23
CA SER A 568 24.18 -5.13 11.63
C SER A 568 24.21 -6.65 11.80
N GLY A 569 23.87 -7.43 10.78
CA GLY A 569 23.69 -8.89 10.88
C GLY A 569 22.46 -9.30 11.70
N GLU A 570 21.57 -8.36 12.04
CA GLU A 570 20.35 -8.63 12.81
C GLU A 570 19.28 -9.29 11.92
N ALA A 571 18.64 -10.33 12.44
CA ALA A 571 17.56 -11.02 11.72
C ALA A 571 16.29 -10.15 11.65
N PRO A 572 15.54 -10.18 10.54
CA PRO A 572 14.35 -9.33 10.38
C PRO A 572 13.23 -9.80 11.31
N ILE A 573 12.52 -8.84 11.90
CA ILE A 573 11.33 -9.10 12.72
C ILE A 573 10.08 -8.87 11.85
N PRO A 574 9.34 -9.93 11.44
CA PRO A 574 8.15 -9.76 10.62
C PRO A 574 6.95 -9.27 11.45
N ALA A 575 6.16 -8.35 10.88
CA ALA A 575 4.91 -7.92 11.49
C ALA A 575 3.82 -9.01 11.36
N TYR A 576 3.17 -9.37 12.48
CA TYR A 576 2.11 -10.38 12.50
C TYR A 576 0.73 -9.79 12.21
N GLY A 577 0.29 -9.88 10.95
CA GLY A 577 -1.05 -9.50 10.51
C GLY A 577 -2.17 -10.21 11.28
N ARG A 578 -3.26 -9.49 11.55
CA ARG A 578 -4.46 -10.00 12.24
C ARG A 578 -5.62 -10.07 11.25
N GLY A 579 -6.40 -11.15 11.30
CA GLY A 579 -7.61 -11.32 10.50
C GLY A 579 -8.60 -12.25 11.21
N GLY A 580 -9.90 -11.94 11.10
CA GLY A 580 -10.97 -12.69 11.76
C GLY A 580 -12.15 -12.98 10.83
N VAL A 581 -12.64 -14.22 10.84
CA VAL A 581 -13.74 -14.70 9.99
C VAL A 581 -14.56 -15.77 10.76
N PRO A 582 -15.91 -15.76 10.74
CA PRO A 582 -16.73 -16.78 11.41
C PRO A 582 -16.85 -18.11 10.63
N ARG A 583 -17.04 -19.23 11.35
CA ARG A 583 -17.36 -20.61 10.86
C ARG A 583 -16.46 -21.20 9.75
N TRP A 584 -15.73 -22.27 10.04
CA TRP A 584 -14.52 -22.20 10.84
C TRP A 584 -13.33 -22.50 9.92
N CYS A 585 -12.83 -21.49 9.19
CA CYS A 585 -11.72 -21.63 8.23
C CYS A 585 -10.42 -22.23 8.82
N SER A 586 -10.31 -22.30 10.16
CA SER A 586 -9.19 -22.87 10.91
C SER A 586 -8.86 -24.34 10.55
N ASP A 587 -9.78 -25.11 9.96
CA ASP A 587 -9.54 -26.49 9.52
C ASP A 587 -8.98 -26.61 8.09
N LEU A 588 -8.82 -25.50 7.37
CA LEU A 588 -8.06 -25.48 6.13
C LEU A 588 -6.61 -25.87 6.41
N ASN A 589 -6.00 -26.65 5.52
CA ASN A 589 -4.67 -27.25 5.74
C ASN A 589 -3.50 -26.28 5.47
N THR A 590 -3.58 -25.06 6.02
CA THR A 590 -2.54 -24.03 5.93
C THR A 590 -1.36 -24.32 6.88
N PRO A 591 -0.16 -23.75 6.63
CA PRO A 591 1.01 -23.88 7.51
C PRO A 591 0.89 -23.11 8.85
N SER A 592 -0.27 -22.54 9.16
CA SER A 592 -0.56 -21.76 10.37
C SER A 592 -1.92 -22.15 10.97
N VAL A 593 -2.20 -21.73 12.21
CA VAL A 593 -3.52 -21.86 12.84
C VAL A 593 -3.95 -20.51 13.41
N THR A 594 -5.00 -19.93 12.83
CA THR A 594 -5.67 -18.74 13.38
C THR A 594 -7.02 -19.13 13.98
N VAL A 595 -7.30 -18.67 15.21
CA VAL A 595 -8.62 -18.76 15.84
C VAL A 595 -9.01 -17.38 16.37
N ALA A 596 -9.83 -16.68 15.61
CA ALA A 596 -10.21 -15.29 15.86
C ALA A 596 -11.17 -15.07 17.04
N SER A 597 -11.72 -16.15 17.62
CA SER A 597 -12.46 -16.14 18.88
C SER A 597 -12.48 -17.56 19.45
N LEU A 598 -11.66 -17.82 20.47
CA LEU A 598 -11.61 -19.10 21.17
C LEU A 598 -12.41 -19.00 22.48
N VAL A 599 -13.61 -19.57 22.46
CA VAL A 599 -14.46 -19.73 23.66
C VAL A 599 -14.44 -21.20 24.05
N GLY A 600 -14.03 -21.51 25.28
CA GLY A 600 -13.90 -22.89 25.74
C GLY A 600 -12.73 -23.63 25.06
N SER A 601 -13.00 -24.41 24.02
CA SER A 601 -11.97 -25.19 23.32
C SER A 601 -12.31 -25.51 21.86
N ARG A 602 -11.28 -25.59 21.01
CA ARG A 602 -11.34 -25.94 19.58
C ARG A 602 -10.18 -26.87 19.24
N ARG A 603 -10.49 -28.02 18.64
CA ARG A 603 -9.49 -28.84 17.93
C ARG A 603 -9.49 -28.48 16.45
N VAL A 604 -8.31 -28.36 15.85
CA VAL A 604 -8.10 -28.31 14.40
C VAL A 604 -7.18 -29.44 13.98
N ASP A 605 -7.32 -29.94 12.76
CA ASP A 605 -6.45 -30.97 12.22
C ASP A 605 -5.51 -30.39 11.13
N ARG A 606 -4.30 -30.95 11.03
CA ARG A 606 -3.29 -30.59 10.02
C ARG A 606 -2.65 -31.84 9.43
N ARG A 607 -2.73 -32.00 8.11
CA ARG A 607 -2.18 -33.13 7.36
C ARG A 607 -0.88 -32.73 6.68
N VAL A 608 0.25 -33.15 7.25
CA VAL A 608 1.59 -33.00 6.67
C VAL A 608 1.87 -34.12 5.66
N THR A 609 2.75 -33.85 4.69
CA THR A 609 3.25 -34.82 3.70
C THR A 609 4.77 -34.77 3.72
N SER A 610 5.47 -35.92 3.70
CA SER A 610 6.93 -35.91 3.64
C SER A 610 7.43 -35.60 2.23
N VAL A 611 8.27 -34.57 2.12
CA VAL A 611 9.01 -34.22 0.90
C VAL A 611 10.48 -34.66 0.96
N GLY A 612 10.90 -35.29 2.06
CA GLY A 612 12.27 -35.80 2.23
C GLY A 612 12.47 -37.15 1.53
N SER A 613 13.69 -37.41 1.06
CA SER A 613 14.08 -38.65 0.38
C SER A 613 14.39 -39.84 1.30
N LYS A 614 14.20 -39.67 2.62
CA LYS A 614 14.45 -40.71 3.65
C LYS A 614 13.33 -40.70 4.69
N ASN A 615 13.16 -41.83 5.38
CA ASN A 615 12.29 -41.90 6.57
C ASN A 615 12.84 -40.98 7.66
N GLU A 616 11.95 -40.26 8.34
CA GLU A 616 12.28 -39.33 9.41
C GLU A 616 11.25 -39.41 10.55
N THR A 617 11.72 -39.29 11.79
CA THR A 617 10.88 -39.27 12.98
C THR A 617 10.83 -37.87 13.56
N TYR A 618 9.62 -37.31 13.62
CA TYR A 618 9.35 -35.98 14.13
C TYR A 618 8.82 -36.05 15.56
N THR A 619 9.35 -35.18 16.42
CA THR A 619 8.82 -34.92 17.77
C THR A 619 8.24 -33.51 17.83
N ALA A 620 7.01 -33.38 18.33
CA ALA A 620 6.25 -32.15 18.37
C ALA A 620 6.42 -31.44 19.73
N TYR A 621 6.93 -30.21 19.67
CA TYR A 621 7.05 -29.28 20.78
C TYR A 621 6.00 -28.17 20.65
N VAL A 622 5.62 -27.54 21.76
CA VAL A 622 4.55 -26.54 21.80
C VAL A 622 5.00 -25.34 22.62
N ARG A 623 4.98 -24.16 22.02
CA ARG A 623 4.97 -22.87 22.72
C ARG A 623 3.53 -22.36 22.68
N ALA A 624 2.83 -22.52 23.79
CA ALA A 624 1.42 -22.14 23.88
C ALA A 624 1.26 -20.60 23.88
N PRO A 625 0.20 -20.05 23.26
CA PRO A 625 -0.16 -18.65 23.42
C PRO A 625 -0.60 -18.34 24.85
N ASP A 626 -0.29 -17.14 25.35
CA ASP A 626 -0.82 -16.61 26.62
C ASP A 626 -2.36 -16.72 26.64
N GLY A 627 -2.92 -17.19 27.76
CA GLY A 627 -4.36 -17.44 27.93
C GLY A 627 -4.90 -18.71 27.25
N VAL A 628 -4.04 -19.52 26.60
CA VAL A 628 -4.46 -20.72 25.83
C VAL A 628 -3.59 -21.94 26.17
N ALA A 629 -4.20 -23.03 26.64
CA ALA A 629 -3.56 -24.34 26.67
C ALA A 629 -3.60 -25.00 25.29
N VAL A 630 -2.49 -25.61 24.87
CA VAL A 630 -2.34 -26.24 23.55
C VAL A 630 -1.81 -27.66 23.70
N ARG A 631 -2.46 -28.63 23.03
CA ARG A 631 -2.06 -30.05 22.98
C ARG A 631 -2.01 -30.54 21.54
N VAL A 632 -0.95 -31.26 21.17
CA VAL A 632 -0.77 -31.87 19.84
C VAL A 632 -0.76 -33.39 19.96
N VAL A 633 -1.45 -34.08 19.05
CA VAL A 633 -1.49 -35.55 18.96
C VAL A 633 -1.29 -36.00 17.51
N PRO A 634 -0.40 -36.96 17.21
CA PRO A 634 0.59 -37.56 18.12
C PRO A 634 1.71 -36.58 18.48
N THR A 635 2.32 -36.75 19.65
CA THR A 635 3.50 -35.99 20.10
C THR A 635 4.79 -36.44 19.42
N GLN A 636 4.84 -37.67 18.89
CA GLN A 636 5.94 -38.17 18.07
C GLN A 636 5.40 -39.09 16.97
N PHE A 637 6.01 -39.04 15.77
CA PHE A 637 5.64 -39.91 14.66
C PHE A 637 6.78 -40.11 13.65
N GLY A 638 6.92 -41.31 13.13
CA GLY A 638 7.67 -41.58 11.90
C GLY A 638 6.85 -41.21 10.65
N ILE A 639 7.51 -40.73 9.60
CA ILE A 639 6.92 -40.51 8.28
C ILE A 639 7.92 -40.95 7.19
N ALA A 640 7.42 -41.69 6.20
CA ALA A 640 8.19 -42.13 5.04
C ALA A 640 8.09 -41.12 3.88
N PRO A 641 9.02 -41.12 2.90
CA PRO A 641 8.95 -40.29 1.70
C PRO A 641 7.58 -40.35 1.02
N GLY A 642 6.99 -39.20 0.67
CA GLY A 642 5.66 -39.08 0.06
C GLY A 642 4.47 -39.44 0.96
N ALA A 643 4.70 -40.09 2.11
CA ALA A 643 3.64 -40.47 3.04
C ALA A 643 3.04 -39.26 3.76
N LYS A 644 1.82 -39.43 4.29
CA LYS A 644 1.02 -38.36 4.92
C LYS A 644 0.71 -38.70 6.37
N ARG A 645 0.72 -37.69 7.25
CA ARG A 645 0.36 -37.82 8.66
C ARG A 645 -0.58 -36.69 9.09
N THR A 646 -1.62 -37.03 9.84
CA THR A 646 -2.51 -36.04 10.45
C THR A 646 -2.07 -35.76 11.90
N LEU A 647 -1.99 -34.47 12.23
CA LEU A 647 -1.76 -33.93 13.56
C LEU A 647 -3.06 -33.27 14.03
N GLN A 648 -3.44 -33.55 15.27
CA GLN A 648 -4.62 -33.00 15.93
C GLN A 648 -4.15 -31.95 16.95
N ILE A 649 -4.45 -30.68 16.69
CA ILE A 649 -4.03 -29.55 17.52
C ILE A 649 -5.26 -29.06 18.31
N SER A 650 -5.29 -29.35 19.61
CA SER A 650 -6.37 -28.93 20.51
C SER A 650 -5.97 -27.69 21.29
N LEU A 651 -6.75 -26.61 21.12
CA LEU A 651 -6.63 -25.32 21.79
C LEU A 651 -7.73 -25.21 22.84
N ARG A 652 -7.42 -24.72 24.05
CA ARG A 652 -8.40 -24.48 25.13
C ARG A 652 -8.06 -23.17 25.84
N THR A 653 -9.04 -22.27 25.98
CA THR A 653 -8.88 -21.03 26.76
C THR A 653 -8.67 -21.38 28.24
N THR A 654 -7.60 -20.85 28.83
CA THR A 654 -7.30 -20.94 30.26
C THR A 654 -7.57 -19.62 30.98
N ALA A 655 -7.31 -18.50 30.31
CA ALA A 655 -7.72 -17.16 30.74
C ALA A 655 -8.13 -16.35 29.49
N PRO A 656 -9.29 -15.65 29.52
CA PRO A 656 -9.66 -14.74 28.44
C PRO A 656 -8.78 -13.50 28.43
N GLY A 657 -8.62 -12.87 27.27
CA GLY A 657 -7.83 -11.67 27.07
C GLY A 657 -8.43 -10.73 26.02
N ASN A 658 -7.87 -9.52 25.95
CA ASN A 658 -8.45 -8.41 25.18
C ASN A 658 -7.82 -8.27 23.77
N ALA A 659 -6.90 -9.17 23.40
CA ALA A 659 -6.09 -9.09 22.19
C ALA A 659 -5.73 -10.49 21.66
N PHE A 660 -5.25 -10.56 20.42
CA PHE A 660 -4.61 -11.77 19.91
C PHE A 660 -3.33 -12.08 20.68
N SER A 661 -3.16 -13.37 20.95
CA SER A 661 -2.04 -14.01 21.62
C SER A 661 -1.37 -15.00 20.66
N PHE A 662 -0.05 -15.18 20.78
CA PHE A 662 0.78 -15.84 19.77
C PHE A 662 1.62 -16.99 20.34
N GLY A 663 1.78 -18.05 19.54
CA GLY A 663 2.53 -19.25 19.90
C GLY A 663 2.94 -20.06 18.67
N GLU A 664 3.42 -21.29 18.88
CA GLU A 664 3.81 -22.18 17.78
C GLU A 664 3.76 -23.67 18.18
N VAL A 665 3.51 -24.53 17.19
CA VAL A 665 3.88 -25.95 17.24
C VAL A 665 5.15 -26.15 16.42
N VAL A 666 6.17 -26.79 17.00
CA VAL A 666 7.47 -27.01 16.37
C VAL A 666 7.73 -28.50 16.26
N LEU A 667 7.76 -29.03 15.04
CA LEU A 667 8.11 -30.41 14.75
C LEU A 667 9.62 -30.47 14.47
N LYS A 668 10.39 -31.15 15.34
CA LYS A 668 11.82 -31.40 15.12
C LYS A 668 12.01 -32.83 14.64
N GLY A 669 12.58 -32.98 13.45
CA GLY A 669 12.88 -34.27 12.81
C GLY A 669 14.30 -34.76 13.12
N ASP A 670 14.49 -36.08 13.19
CA ASP A 670 15.79 -36.69 13.49
C ASP A 670 16.83 -36.53 12.36
N LYS A 671 16.45 -36.04 11.17
CA LYS A 671 17.38 -35.64 10.09
C LYS A 671 17.68 -34.13 10.11
N LYS A 672 17.41 -33.47 11.25
CA LYS A 672 17.59 -32.02 11.53
C LYS A 672 16.59 -31.08 10.87
N HIS A 673 15.57 -31.58 10.15
CA HIS A 673 14.50 -30.71 9.68
C HIS A 673 13.70 -30.13 10.86
N THR A 674 13.28 -28.87 10.74
CA THR A 674 12.43 -28.19 11.72
C THR A 674 11.26 -27.54 11.00
N VAL A 675 10.05 -27.98 11.31
CA VAL A 675 8.80 -27.42 10.74
C VAL A 675 8.07 -26.66 11.85
N ARG A 676 7.79 -25.38 11.62
CA ARG A 676 7.05 -24.52 12.55
C ARG A 676 5.64 -24.27 12.02
N ILE A 677 4.65 -24.31 12.91
CA ILE A 677 3.25 -23.98 12.63
C ILE A 677 2.86 -22.86 13.60
N PRO A 678 2.85 -21.58 13.16
CA PRO A 678 2.46 -20.46 14.01
C PRO A 678 1.00 -20.56 14.47
N LEU A 679 0.74 -20.14 15.70
CA LEU A 679 -0.58 -20.08 16.33
C LEU A 679 -0.92 -18.61 16.62
N ALA A 680 -2.05 -18.13 16.13
CA ALA A 680 -2.60 -16.81 16.45
C ALA A 680 -4.03 -16.98 17.00
N VAL A 681 -4.23 -16.71 18.29
CA VAL A 681 -5.49 -17.03 18.98
C VAL A 681 -5.98 -15.82 19.76
N TYR A 682 -7.26 -15.49 19.62
CA TYR A 682 -7.94 -14.53 20.49
C TYR A 682 -8.71 -15.29 21.60
N PRO A 683 -8.19 -15.38 22.84
CA PRO A 683 -8.86 -16.09 23.93
C PRO A 683 -10.07 -15.29 24.45
N ALA A 684 -11.29 -15.69 24.07
CA ALA A 684 -12.50 -14.91 24.33
C ALA A 684 -13.29 -15.45 25.54
N ALA A 685 -13.82 -14.54 26.37
CA ALA A 685 -14.69 -14.88 27.50
C ALA A 685 -16.11 -15.31 27.07
N ARG A 686 -16.57 -14.80 25.93
CA ARG A 686 -17.87 -15.06 25.29
C ARG A 686 -17.68 -14.98 23.77
N MET A 687 -18.62 -15.48 22.98
CA MET A 687 -18.59 -15.25 21.54
C MET A 687 -18.84 -13.76 21.27
N HIS A 688 -17.85 -13.07 20.72
CA HIS A 688 -18.12 -11.85 19.95
C HIS A 688 -18.83 -12.24 18.64
N PRO A 689 -19.83 -11.47 18.19
CA PRO A 689 -20.55 -11.72 16.95
C PRO A 689 -19.68 -11.47 15.70
#